data_AF-A0AAU7QP58-F1
#
_entry.id   AF-A0AAU7QP58-F1
#
_cell.length_a   1.000
_cell.length_b   1.000
_cell.length_c   1.000
_cell.angle_alpha   90.00
_cell.angle_beta   90.00
_cell.angle_gamma   90.00
#
_symmetry.space_group_name_H-M   'P 1'
#
loop_
_entity.id
_entity.type
_entity.pdbx_description
1 polymer ?
#
loop_
_entity_poly.entity_id
_entity_poly.type
_entity_poly.pdbx_seq_one_letter_code
_entity_poly.pdbx_strand_id
1 'polypeptide(L)'
;MSRLRAATPVHPVDARAFDLLSLTLAMVLGLHALHMPWWLVAVLAVVLGWRWWQRRQRAGRVPRWLKLPMLALLTLAVILQYGNVFGREPGTALAVGLLVLKLLETETVRDARVGISFACFALMAALLSGQGMVATVAVALGLLPALATLRALEPAQVTDSLPRSLLPGLGLIGAALPLALLAFLLVPRLDSPLWGAPTPDQASTGLADSVSPGKFAELMMDDSPAMRVTFDGTPPVRAQRYFRAYVMARYDGFTWTFRDLATLAPSKLEVAGSTSYHVSLVASQQNVLPTLDVPIDAPAGARMRSDRVVVADKPVNDTLRYSLSSATRYRLEPELGPHRRRWLQLPDGFNPRTLALGREWRQSHGGDDGAIVRAALALFHDGGFRYTLAPAPLGRNAMDDFLFGTREGFCEHYASSFTVLMRAAGIPARVVTGYQGGYWNKAANYLLVRNSDAHAWSEVWLPGRGWVRVDPTGAVRPERVSQGAAAAAGDQLAWYRTDWLQGLRNRWDIVNRWWDQGVIGFDALRQRGLLQPFGIRDVDTATLGWLLAISSTLFVAIGLVWALRRRQPRDPLRGAMRELERKLARKGIARRRGEGPQDYLRRAADALPGRREELAELTRSYLELRYAHAEPPNEPLRRFIRSVRDFRIARVVK
;
A
#
# COMPACT_ATOMS: atom_id res chain seq x y z
N MET A 1 8.77 57.75 -32.76
CA MET A 1 9.32 57.26 -31.47
C MET A 1 8.62 55.95 -31.09
N SER A 2 9.11 54.82 -31.59
CA SER A 2 8.62 53.48 -31.27
C SER A 2 9.23 53.01 -29.95
N ARG A 3 8.41 52.79 -28.93
CA ARG A 3 8.84 52.15 -27.67
C ARG A 3 8.97 50.65 -27.92
N LEU A 4 10.20 50.20 -28.14
CA LEU A 4 10.59 48.79 -27.98
C LEU A 4 10.27 48.37 -26.54
N ARG A 5 9.17 47.64 -26.34
CA ARG A 5 8.96 46.84 -25.13
C ARG A 5 10.01 45.74 -25.16
N ALA A 6 11.11 45.94 -24.44
CA ALA A 6 12.05 44.87 -24.15
C ALA A 6 11.27 43.75 -23.44
N ALA A 7 11.04 42.64 -24.15
CA ALA A 7 10.52 41.43 -23.56
C ALA A 7 11.51 40.99 -22.47
N THR A 8 11.04 40.86 -21.22
CA THR A 8 11.82 40.28 -20.13
C THR A 8 12.37 38.92 -20.59
N PRO A 9 13.69 38.66 -20.47
CA PRO A 9 14.27 37.39 -20.89
C PRO A 9 13.61 36.25 -20.10
N VAL A 10 12.86 35.40 -20.79
CA VAL A 10 12.30 34.19 -20.20
C VAL A 10 13.44 33.19 -20.08
N HIS A 11 13.94 32.99 -18.86
CA HIS A 11 14.97 31.99 -18.62
C HIS A 11 14.37 30.59 -18.85
N PRO A 12 14.87 29.82 -19.84
CA PRO A 12 14.44 28.44 -20.03
C PRO A 12 14.86 27.62 -18.82
N VAL A 13 14.07 26.59 -18.50
CA VAL A 13 14.42 25.67 -17.41
C VAL A 13 15.68 24.90 -17.79
N ASP A 14 16.62 24.82 -16.86
CA ASP A 14 17.85 24.05 -17.04
C ASP A 14 17.56 22.56 -17.32
N ALA A 15 18.41 21.91 -18.09
CA ALA A 15 18.28 20.50 -18.46
C ALA A 15 18.20 19.60 -17.22
N ARG A 16 19.00 19.89 -16.19
CA ARG A 16 19.01 19.12 -14.94
C ARG A 16 17.71 19.28 -14.15
N ALA A 17 17.20 20.51 -14.04
CA ALA A 17 15.92 20.76 -13.40
C ALA A 17 14.79 20.03 -14.14
N PHE A 18 14.87 19.93 -15.47
CA PHE A 18 13.92 19.14 -16.23
C PHE A 18 14.05 17.63 -16.00
N ASP A 19 15.28 17.10 -15.95
CA ASP A 19 15.51 15.69 -15.66
C ASP A 19 14.91 15.29 -14.29
N LEU A 20 15.09 16.12 -13.26
CA LEU A 20 14.53 15.90 -11.93
C LEU A 20 12.99 16.00 -11.92
N LEU A 21 12.43 16.92 -12.71
CA LEU A 21 10.98 17.01 -12.90
C LEU A 21 10.43 15.74 -13.57
N SER A 22 11.06 15.28 -14.66
CA SER A 22 10.70 14.04 -15.33
C SER A 22 10.79 12.83 -14.40
N LEU A 23 11.82 12.77 -13.56
CA LEU A 23 11.96 11.72 -12.54
C LEU A 23 10.81 11.79 -11.51
N THR A 24 10.41 12.99 -11.08
CA THR A 24 9.26 13.18 -10.19
C THR A 24 7.97 12.65 -10.84
N LEU A 25 7.73 12.98 -12.12
CA LEU A 25 6.57 12.49 -12.85
C LEU A 25 6.61 10.98 -13.10
N ALA A 26 7.80 10.41 -13.29
CA ALA A 26 7.97 8.96 -13.38
C ALA A 26 7.60 8.26 -12.05
N MET A 27 7.99 8.84 -10.91
CA MET A 27 7.58 8.35 -9.59
C MET A 27 6.07 8.47 -9.37
N VAL A 28 5.45 9.58 -9.78
CA VAL A 28 3.97 9.74 -9.77
C VAL A 28 3.32 8.63 -10.59
N LEU A 29 3.76 8.43 -11.84
CA LEU A 29 3.20 7.41 -12.72
C LEU A 29 3.38 6.00 -12.15
N GLY A 30 4.56 5.69 -11.60
CA GLY A 30 4.85 4.39 -11.00
C GLY A 30 4.02 4.08 -9.76
N LEU A 31 3.79 5.07 -8.90
CA LEU A 31 2.94 4.92 -7.70
C LEU A 31 1.47 4.68 -8.05
N HIS A 32 0.99 5.29 -9.13
CA HIS A 32 -0.39 5.12 -9.61
C HIS A 32 -0.56 3.93 -10.57
N ALA A 33 0.52 3.31 -11.02
CA ALA A 33 0.49 2.26 -12.04
C ALA A 33 -0.37 1.06 -11.66
N LEU A 34 -0.40 0.69 -10.38
CA LEU A 34 -1.19 -0.44 -9.88
C LEU A 34 -2.71 -0.19 -9.88
N HIS A 35 -3.15 1.06 -10.02
CA HIS A 35 -4.55 1.47 -9.95
C HIS A 35 -5.07 2.01 -11.28
N MET A 36 -4.27 1.94 -12.34
CA MET A 36 -4.61 2.39 -13.68
C MET A 36 -4.48 1.22 -14.66
N PRO A 37 -5.17 1.26 -15.81
CA PRO A 37 -5.03 0.24 -16.83
C PRO A 37 -3.59 0.23 -17.32
N TRP A 38 -2.98 -0.95 -17.37
CA TRP A 38 -1.57 -1.11 -17.74
C TRP A 38 -1.24 -0.47 -19.09
N TRP A 39 -2.18 -0.48 -20.05
CA TRP A 39 -2.01 0.12 -21.36
C TRP A 39 -1.90 1.64 -21.29
N LEU A 40 -2.67 2.28 -20.41
CA LEU A 40 -2.63 3.73 -20.21
C LEU A 40 -1.30 4.13 -19.56
N VAL A 41 -0.86 3.35 -18.56
CA VAL A 41 0.46 3.52 -17.91
C VAL A 41 1.58 3.42 -18.95
N ALA A 42 1.54 2.41 -19.82
CA ALA A 42 2.53 2.22 -20.88
C ALA A 42 2.59 3.41 -21.85
N VAL A 43 1.42 3.89 -22.33
CA VAL A 43 1.34 5.06 -23.22
C VAL A 43 1.90 6.31 -22.53
N LEU A 44 1.51 6.59 -21.29
CA LEU A 44 2.00 7.74 -20.54
C LEU A 44 3.51 7.66 -20.28
N ALA A 45 4.05 6.46 -20.01
CA ALA A 45 5.48 6.23 -19.83
C ALA A 45 6.26 6.52 -21.13
N VAL A 46 5.72 6.10 -22.28
CA VAL A 46 6.29 6.41 -23.60
C VAL A 46 6.28 7.92 -23.86
N VAL A 47 5.17 8.61 -23.57
CA VAL A 47 5.07 10.08 -23.74
C VAL A 47 6.07 10.81 -22.83
N LEU A 48 6.19 10.40 -21.57
CA LEU A 48 7.14 10.95 -20.61
C LEU A 48 8.59 10.74 -21.07
N GLY A 49 8.93 9.51 -21.47
CA GLY A 49 10.27 9.16 -21.96
C GLY A 49 10.63 9.88 -23.25
N TRP A 50 9.69 9.96 -24.20
CA TRP A 50 9.87 10.71 -25.45
C TRP A 50 10.12 12.19 -25.18
N ARG A 51 9.32 12.82 -24.30
CA ARG A 51 9.49 14.23 -23.95
C ARG A 51 10.82 14.50 -23.25
N TRP A 52 11.23 13.62 -22.34
CA TRP A 52 12.53 13.68 -21.69
C TRP A 52 13.68 13.62 -22.71
N TRP A 53 13.65 12.65 -23.62
CA TRP A 53 14.65 12.50 -24.69
C TRP A 53 14.67 13.69 -25.65
N GLN A 54 13.50 14.14 -26.12
CA GLN A 54 13.36 15.27 -27.03
C GLN A 54 14.02 16.52 -26.45
N ARG A 55 13.77 16.82 -25.17
CA ARG A 55 14.29 18.04 -24.54
C ARG A 55 15.81 18.01 -24.32
N ARG A 56 16.41 16.82 -24.14
CA ARG A 56 17.87 16.67 -24.14
C ARG A 56 18.51 16.93 -25.51
N GLN A 57 17.78 16.62 -26.58
CA GLN A 57 18.23 16.84 -27.96
C GLN A 57 18.04 18.31 -28.39
N ARG A 58 16.86 18.88 -28.12
CA ARG A 58 16.46 20.23 -28.56
C ARG A 58 15.52 20.88 -27.57
N ALA A 59 15.84 22.12 -27.15
CA ALA A 59 14.93 22.95 -26.37
C ALA A 59 13.77 23.44 -27.24
N GLY A 60 12.53 23.42 -26.73
CA GLY A 60 11.38 23.90 -27.47
C GLY A 60 10.05 23.21 -27.12
N ARG A 61 8.97 23.99 -27.23
CA ARG A 61 7.60 23.55 -26.96
C ARG A 61 7.14 22.54 -28.00
N VAL A 62 6.38 21.55 -27.54
CA VAL A 62 5.63 20.66 -28.45
C VAL A 62 4.52 21.46 -29.14
N PRO A 63 4.28 21.27 -30.46
CA PRO A 63 3.26 22.02 -31.19
C PRO A 63 1.86 21.82 -30.63
N ARG A 64 1.02 22.87 -30.69
CA ARG A 64 -0.37 22.81 -30.19
C ARG A 64 -1.22 21.76 -30.92
N TRP A 65 -0.96 21.55 -32.22
CA TRP A 65 -1.67 20.57 -33.03
C TRP A 65 -1.44 19.11 -32.60
N LEU A 66 -0.36 18.83 -31.86
CA LEU A 66 -0.13 17.49 -31.29
C LEU A 66 -0.73 17.37 -29.88
N LYS A 67 -0.65 18.44 -29.08
CA LYS A 67 -1.14 18.45 -27.70
C LYS A 67 -2.65 18.35 -27.57
N LEU A 68 -3.40 19.07 -28.41
CA LEU A 68 -4.87 19.09 -28.34
C LEU A 68 -5.47 17.70 -28.65
N PRO A 69 -5.03 16.98 -29.71
CA PRO A 69 -5.43 15.59 -29.92
C PRO A 69 -5.03 14.66 -28.76
N MET A 70 -3.82 14.80 -28.20
CA MET A 70 -3.40 13.96 -27.06
C MET A 70 -4.28 14.18 -25.82
N LEU A 71 -4.68 15.42 -25.55
CA LEU A 71 -5.61 15.76 -24.48
C LEU A 71 -7.01 15.16 -24.73
N ALA A 72 -7.53 15.32 -25.95
CA ALA A 72 -8.81 14.73 -26.35
C ALA A 72 -8.78 13.20 -26.27
N LEU A 73 -7.72 12.57 -26.77
CA LEU A 73 -7.51 11.12 -26.71
C LEU A 73 -7.40 10.61 -25.28
N LEU A 74 -6.64 11.28 -24.40
CA LEU A 74 -6.56 10.93 -22.97
C LEU A 74 -7.95 11.00 -22.32
N THR A 75 -8.70 12.06 -22.59
CA THR A 75 -10.03 12.26 -21.98
C THR A 75 -11.02 11.20 -22.49
N LEU A 76 -11.02 10.94 -23.80
CA LEU A 76 -11.83 9.89 -24.42
C LEU A 76 -11.45 8.50 -23.90
N ALA A 77 -10.16 8.20 -23.78
CA ALA A 77 -9.62 6.98 -23.19
C ALA A 77 -10.16 6.72 -21.77
N VAL A 78 -10.13 7.75 -20.91
CA VAL A 78 -10.66 7.65 -19.54
C VAL A 78 -12.18 7.42 -19.57
N ILE A 79 -12.92 8.16 -20.40
CA ILE A 79 -14.39 7.99 -20.52
C ILE A 79 -14.75 6.59 -21.03
N LEU A 80 -14.04 6.08 -22.05
CA LEU A 80 -14.31 4.75 -22.60
C LEU A 80 -13.99 3.62 -21.60
N GLN A 81 -12.95 3.80 -20.78
CA GLN A 81 -12.52 2.79 -19.81
C GLN A 81 -13.39 2.76 -18.54
N TYR A 82 -13.81 3.93 -18.05
CA TYR A 82 -14.48 4.09 -16.75
C TYR A 82 -15.93 4.55 -16.85
N GLY A 83 -16.44 4.82 -18.05
CA GLY A 83 -17.79 5.34 -18.30
C GLY A 83 -17.99 6.82 -17.98
N ASN A 84 -17.09 7.46 -17.24
CA ASN A 84 -17.12 8.87 -16.86
C ASN A 84 -15.72 9.40 -16.52
N VAL A 85 -15.62 10.69 -16.15
CA VAL A 85 -14.40 11.34 -15.63
C VAL A 85 -14.43 11.62 -14.13
N PHE A 86 -15.54 11.31 -13.46
CA PHE A 86 -15.81 11.66 -12.06
C PHE A 86 -15.71 10.44 -11.16
N GLY A 87 -14.80 10.49 -10.21
CA GLY A 87 -14.56 9.39 -9.29
C GLY A 87 -13.09 9.27 -8.96
N ARG A 88 -12.76 8.44 -7.97
CA ARG A 88 -11.38 8.28 -7.50
C ARG A 88 -10.46 7.81 -8.62
N GLU A 89 -10.82 6.72 -9.31
CA GLU A 89 -9.98 6.13 -10.36
C GLU A 89 -9.95 6.94 -11.67
N PRO A 90 -11.09 7.26 -12.32
CA PRO A 90 -11.06 8.06 -13.55
C PRO A 90 -10.45 9.44 -13.31
N GLY A 91 -10.72 10.06 -12.15
CA GLY A 91 -10.12 11.34 -11.77
C GLY A 91 -8.61 11.25 -11.56
N THR A 92 -8.11 10.18 -10.95
CA THR A 92 -6.67 9.94 -10.78
C THR A 92 -5.99 9.69 -12.13
N ALA A 93 -6.57 8.83 -12.98
CA ALA A 93 -6.05 8.54 -14.31
C ALA A 93 -5.96 9.81 -15.17
N LEU A 94 -7.01 10.63 -15.14
CA LEU A 94 -7.04 11.91 -15.83
C LEU A 94 -6.01 12.89 -15.25
N ALA A 95 -5.93 13.03 -13.92
CA ALA A 95 -4.99 13.96 -13.27
C ALA A 95 -3.53 13.61 -13.56
N VAL A 96 -3.15 12.33 -13.46
CA VAL A 96 -1.80 11.85 -13.79
C VAL A 96 -1.51 12.03 -15.28
N GLY A 97 -2.46 11.68 -16.15
CA GLY A 97 -2.31 11.88 -17.59
C GLY A 97 -2.14 13.36 -17.96
N LEU A 98 -2.95 14.25 -17.39
CA LEU A 98 -2.85 15.70 -17.57
C LEU A 98 -1.50 16.24 -17.07
N LEU A 99 -0.99 15.71 -15.95
CA LEU A 99 0.32 16.09 -15.44
C LEU A 99 1.45 15.67 -16.38
N VAL A 100 1.39 14.46 -16.95
CA VAL A 100 2.35 14.00 -17.99
C VAL A 100 2.25 14.87 -19.24
N LEU A 101 1.04 15.17 -19.72
CA LEU A 101 0.85 16.08 -20.86
C LEU A 101 1.31 17.51 -20.55
N LYS A 102 1.22 17.96 -19.29
CA LYS A 102 1.70 19.28 -18.88
C LYS A 102 3.21 19.43 -19.07
N LEU A 103 3.96 18.33 -18.98
CA LEU A 103 5.40 18.32 -19.26
C LEU A 103 5.73 18.68 -20.72
N LEU A 104 4.82 18.42 -21.66
CA LEU A 104 4.95 18.81 -23.08
C LEU A 104 4.97 20.34 -23.27
N GLU A 105 4.44 21.09 -22.30
CA GLU A 105 4.37 22.55 -22.32
C GLU A 105 5.43 23.23 -21.45
N THR A 106 6.14 22.45 -20.64
CA THR A 106 7.03 22.98 -19.60
C THR A 106 8.34 23.46 -20.22
N GLU A 107 8.50 24.78 -20.33
CA GLU A 107 9.74 25.42 -20.80
C GLU A 107 10.26 26.49 -19.83
N THR A 108 9.36 27.10 -19.04
CA THR A 108 9.71 28.19 -18.14
C THR A 108 9.81 27.73 -16.69
N VAL A 109 10.57 28.45 -15.87
CA VAL A 109 10.70 28.17 -14.43
C VAL A 109 9.34 28.18 -13.74
N ARG A 110 8.42 29.05 -14.21
CA ARG A 110 7.03 29.08 -13.74
C ARG A 110 6.31 27.77 -14.04
N ASP A 111 6.42 27.25 -15.26
CA ASP A 111 5.78 26.00 -15.65
C ASP A 111 6.28 24.83 -14.81
N ALA A 112 7.61 24.78 -14.56
CA ALA A 112 8.21 23.75 -13.72
C ALA A 112 7.67 23.81 -12.27
N ARG A 113 7.56 24.99 -11.66
CA ARG A 113 6.98 25.14 -10.29
C ARG A 113 5.53 24.68 -10.22
N VAL A 114 4.73 24.99 -11.25
CA VAL A 114 3.34 24.52 -11.34
C VAL A 114 3.29 23.00 -11.49
N GLY A 115 4.12 22.43 -12.37
CA GLY A 115 4.24 20.98 -12.55
C GLY A 115 4.62 20.25 -11.26
N ILE A 116 5.59 20.79 -10.51
CA ILE A 116 6.00 20.24 -9.21
C ILE A 116 4.85 20.28 -8.19
N SER A 117 4.08 21.37 -8.15
CA SER A 117 2.97 21.51 -7.20
C SER A 117 1.89 20.45 -7.46
N PHE A 118 1.51 20.25 -8.72
CA PHE A 118 0.59 19.18 -9.11
C PHE A 118 1.18 17.78 -8.94
N ALA A 119 2.49 17.61 -9.14
CA ALA A 119 3.16 16.34 -8.88
C ALA A 119 3.16 15.98 -7.40
N CYS A 120 3.44 16.93 -6.50
CA CYS A 120 3.35 16.72 -5.04
C CYS A 120 1.93 16.34 -4.63
N PHE A 121 0.91 17.01 -5.19
CA PHE A 121 -0.49 16.64 -4.96
C PHE A 121 -0.78 15.22 -5.46
N ALA A 122 -0.36 14.86 -6.67
CA ALA A 122 -0.56 13.53 -7.23
C ALA A 122 0.18 12.43 -6.44
N LEU A 123 1.39 12.70 -5.95
CA LEU A 123 2.11 11.80 -5.04
C LEU A 123 1.29 11.54 -3.76
N MET A 124 0.77 12.59 -3.12
CA MET A 124 -0.06 12.45 -1.92
C MET A 124 -1.39 11.73 -2.22
N ALA A 125 -2.00 11.98 -3.38
CA ALA A 125 -3.23 11.32 -3.80
C ALA A 125 -3.09 9.80 -3.94
N ALA A 126 -1.87 9.27 -4.13
CA ALA A 126 -1.63 7.82 -4.13
C ALA A 126 -2.02 7.15 -2.80
N LEU A 127 -1.97 7.90 -1.68
CA LEU A 127 -2.39 7.41 -0.36
C LEU A 127 -3.91 7.25 -0.23
N LEU A 128 -4.71 7.77 -1.17
CA LEU A 128 -6.15 7.52 -1.23
C LEU A 128 -6.48 6.10 -1.71
N SER A 129 -5.56 5.45 -2.40
CA SER A 129 -5.73 4.08 -2.88
C SER A 129 -5.12 3.05 -1.92
N GLY A 130 -4.02 3.40 -1.24
CA GLY A 130 -3.41 2.54 -0.22
C GLY A 130 -2.65 3.33 0.84
N GLN A 131 -2.98 3.10 2.11
CA GLN A 131 -2.39 3.79 3.28
C GLN A 131 -1.30 2.97 3.99
N GLY A 132 -0.89 1.85 3.39
CA GLY A 132 0.14 0.99 3.96
C GLY A 132 1.50 1.69 4.09
N MET A 133 2.36 1.13 4.93
CA MET A 133 3.69 1.68 5.20
C MET A 133 4.53 1.83 3.93
N VAL A 134 4.47 0.85 3.01
CA VAL A 134 5.19 0.89 1.72
C VAL A 134 4.75 2.08 0.87
N ALA A 135 3.44 2.31 0.74
CA ALA A 135 2.90 3.43 -0.02
C ALA A 135 3.37 4.77 0.58
N THR A 136 3.32 4.89 1.92
CA THR A 136 3.80 6.08 2.64
C THR A 136 5.27 6.37 2.39
N VAL A 137 6.13 5.34 2.48
CA VAL A 137 7.57 5.48 2.21
C VAL A 137 7.82 5.81 0.73
N ALA A 138 7.11 5.16 -0.19
CA ALA A 138 7.27 5.40 -1.61
C ALA A 138 6.86 6.83 -2.01
N VAL A 139 5.78 7.37 -1.42
CA VAL A 139 5.39 8.79 -1.56
C VAL A 139 6.47 9.72 -1.01
N ALA A 140 7.01 9.43 0.18
CA ALA A 140 8.10 10.22 0.77
C ALA A 140 9.36 10.22 -0.12
N LEU A 141 9.72 9.07 -0.70
CA LEU A 141 10.83 8.97 -1.66
C LEU A 141 10.53 9.73 -2.96
N GLY A 142 9.28 9.70 -3.44
CA GLY A 142 8.83 10.46 -4.60
C GLY A 142 8.92 11.98 -4.44
N LEU A 143 8.88 12.49 -3.20
CA LEU A 143 9.08 13.92 -2.92
C LEU A 143 10.55 14.36 -3.06
N LEU A 144 11.52 13.45 -2.99
CA LEU A 144 12.94 13.79 -3.11
C LEU A 144 13.30 14.46 -4.45
N PRO A 145 12.95 13.89 -5.63
CA PRO A 145 13.20 14.56 -6.90
C PRO A 145 12.39 15.86 -7.04
N ALA A 146 11.21 15.97 -6.43
CA ALA A 146 10.41 17.20 -6.45
C ALA A 146 11.13 18.35 -5.71
N LEU A 147 11.64 18.07 -4.51
CA LEU A 147 12.43 19.01 -3.71
C LEU A 147 13.75 19.36 -4.39
N ALA A 148 14.43 18.38 -4.99
CA ALA A 148 15.65 18.61 -5.74
C ALA A 148 15.40 19.49 -6.97
N THR A 149 14.25 19.34 -7.64
CA THR A 149 13.84 20.21 -8.75
C THR A 149 13.67 21.65 -8.26
N LEU A 150 12.96 21.87 -7.15
CA LEU A 150 12.77 23.23 -6.61
C LEU A 150 14.10 23.93 -6.31
N ARG A 151 15.07 23.19 -5.76
CA ARG A 151 16.42 23.70 -5.51
C ARG A 151 17.20 24.00 -6.78
N ALA A 152 17.10 23.13 -7.80
CA ALA A 152 17.76 23.33 -9.08
C ALA A 152 17.22 24.54 -9.86
N LEU A 153 16.01 25.00 -9.54
CA LEU A 153 15.44 26.23 -10.10
C LEU A 153 15.96 27.52 -9.42
N GLU A 154 16.76 27.41 -8.34
CA GLU A 154 17.39 28.57 -7.70
C GLU A 154 18.72 28.95 -8.37
N PRO A 155 18.93 30.22 -8.78
CA PRO A 155 20.10 30.64 -9.58
C PRO A 155 21.49 30.42 -8.95
N ALA A 156 21.56 30.13 -7.65
CA ALA A 156 22.80 30.11 -6.87
C ALA A 156 23.30 28.69 -6.50
N GLN A 157 22.64 27.62 -6.94
CA GLN A 157 22.96 26.25 -6.53
C GLN A 157 23.20 25.34 -7.75
N VAL A 158 24.43 25.33 -8.26
CA VAL A 158 24.86 24.33 -9.24
C VAL A 158 25.52 23.18 -8.46
N THR A 159 24.82 22.06 -8.32
CA THR A 159 25.41 20.81 -7.80
C THR A 159 25.60 19.85 -8.96
N ASP A 160 26.77 19.21 -9.10
CA ASP A 160 27.07 18.43 -10.31
C ASP A 160 26.51 16.99 -10.33
N SER A 161 26.20 16.36 -9.19
CA SER A 161 25.81 14.93 -9.13
C SER A 161 24.41 14.67 -8.56
N LEU A 162 23.63 13.74 -9.14
CA LEU A 162 22.27 13.39 -8.73
C LEU A 162 22.13 13.07 -7.22
N PRO A 163 23.01 12.25 -6.60
CA PRO A 163 22.89 11.93 -5.17
C PRO A 163 23.03 13.18 -4.28
N ARG A 164 23.95 14.09 -4.63
CA ARG A 164 24.15 15.35 -3.91
C ARG A 164 22.96 16.31 -4.06
N SER A 165 22.18 16.19 -5.14
CA SER A 165 20.95 16.96 -5.32
C SER A 165 19.79 16.42 -4.48
N LEU A 166 19.75 15.11 -4.20
CA LEU A 166 18.68 14.47 -3.42
C LEU A 166 18.94 14.48 -1.90
N LEU A 167 20.20 14.37 -1.47
CA LEU A 167 20.58 14.27 -0.04
C LEU A 167 19.99 15.39 0.83
N PRO A 168 19.96 16.66 0.39
CA PRO A 168 19.37 17.71 1.21
C PRO A 168 17.84 17.60 1.33
N GLY A 169 17.18 16.97 0.35
CA GLY A 169 15.76 16.64 0.41
C GLY A 169 15.46 15.67 1.55
N LEU A 170 16.33 14.67 1.77
CA LEU A 170 16.23 13.77 2.94
C LEU A 170 16.35 14.56 4.25
N GLY A 171 17.26 15.54 4.31
CA GLY A 171 17.37 16.44 5.45
C GLY A 171 16.10 17.24 5.73
N LEU A 172 15.42 17.73 4.68
CA LEU A 172 14.14 18.44 4.79
C LEU A 172 13.00 17.51 5.26
N ILE A 173 12.92 16.30 4.71
CA ILE A 173 11.93 15.30 5.14
C ILE A 173 12.17 14.91 6.61
N GLY A 174 13.42 14.68 7.00
CA GLY A 174 13.80 14.40 8.38
C GLY A 174 13.49 15.57 9.32
N ALA A 175 13.73 16.81 8.88
CA ALA A 175 13.36 18.00 9.64
C ALA A 175 11.84 18.22 9.74
N ALA A 176 11.06 17.75 8.77
CA ALA A 176 9.61 17.80 8.79
C ALA A 176 8.98 16.72 9.70
N LEU A 177 9.69 15.63 9.99
CA LEU A 177 9.16 14.51 10.76
C LEU A 177 8.68 14.89 12.18
N PRO A 178 9.41 15.70 12.99
CA PRO A 178 8.91 16.15 14.29
C PRO A 178 7.59 16.93 14.19
N LEU A 179 7.46 17.80 13.19
CA LEU A 179 6.23 18.56 12.95
C LEU A 179 5.10 17.63 12.49
N ALA A 180 5.39 16.64 11.65
CA ALA A 180 4.42 15.64 11.22
C ALA A 180 3.94 14.75 12.37
N LEU A 181 4.84 14.31 13.26
CA LEU A 181 4.49 13.54 14.47
C LEU A 181 3.65 14.37 15.44
N LEU A 182 4.00 15.64 15.59
CA LEU A 182 3.25 16.58 16.40
C LEU A 182 1.84 16.81 15.84
N ALA A 183 1.72 17.03 14.53
CA ALA A 183 0.42 17.13 13.87
C ALA A 183 -0.36 15.81 13.97
N PHE A 184 0.28 14.66 13.79
CA PHE A 184 -0.34 13.34 13.93
C PHE A 184 -0.95 13.13 15.32
N LEU A 185 -0.27 13.59 16.37
CA LEU A 185 -0.71 13.47 17.76
C LEU A 185 -1.75 14.52 18.17
N LEU A 186 -1.65 15.75 17.65
CA LEU A 186 -2.47 16.88 18.11
C LEU A 186 -3.63 17.27 17.18
N VAL A 187 -3.64 16.81 15.93
CA VAL A 187 -4.81 17.02 15.05
C VAL A 187 -6.01 16.28 15.65
N PRO A 188 -7.16 16.95 15.87
CA PRO A 188 -8.33 16.31 16.48
C PRO A 188 -8.82 15.15 15.62
N ARG A 189 -8.95 13.96 16.23
CA ARG A 189 -9.56 12.81 15.57
C ARG A 189 -11.07 12.91 15.68
N LEU A 190 -11.75 12.78 14.55
CA LEU A 190 -13.20 12.81 14.46
C LEU A 190 -13.72 11.38 14.50
N ASP A 191 -14.74 11.14 15.33
CA ASP A 191 -15.33 9.81 15.51
C ASP A 191 -16.14 9.36 14.27
N SER A 192 -16.41 10.27 13.34
CA SER A 192 -17.09 10.00 12.06
C SER A 192 -16.27 10.54 10.87
N PRO A 193 -16.15 9.78 9.76
CA PRO A 193 -15.51 10.26 8.54
C PRO A 193 -16.23 11.51 8.02
N LEU A 194 -15.49 12.60 7.77
CA LEU A 194 -16.07 13.83 7.21
C LEU A 194 -16.40 13.70 5.71
N TRP A 195 -15.82 12.72 5.00
CA TRP A 195 -15.93 12.59 3.55
C TRP A 195 -15.82 11.14 3.08
N GLY A 196 -16.76 10.72 2.22
CA GLY A 196 -16.65 9.57 1.31
C GLY A 196 -16.62 8.18 1.94
N ALA A 197 -17.74 7.48 1.93
CA ALA A 197 -17.73 6.03 2.09
C ALA A 197 -16.98 5.39 0.89
N PRO A 198 -16.17 4.34 1.09
CA PRO A 198 -15.61 3.57 -0.01
C PRO A 198 -16.72 3.10 -0.95
N THR A 199 -16.62 3.42 -2.25
CA THR A 199 -17.56 2.95 -3.27
C THR A 199 -17.42 1.42 -3.45
N PRO A 200 -18.52 0.65 -3.46
CA PRO A 200 -18.48 -0.83 -3.42
C PRO A 200 -18.02 -1.52 -4.71
N ASP A 201 -17.71 -0.77 -5.75
CA ASP A 201 -17.75 -1.27 -7.13
C ASP A 201 -16.37 -1.63 -7.68
N GLN A 202 -15.65 -2.50 -6.97
CA GLN A 202 -14.41 -3.10 -7.48
C GLN A 202 -14.09 -4.45 -6.83
N ALA A 203 -14.08 -5.47 -7.71
CA ALA A 203 -13.55 -6.82 -7.56
C ALA A 203 -13.29 -7.30 -6.11
N SER A 204 -14.22 -8.10 -5.62
CA SER A 204 -14.15 -8.85 -4.36
C SER A 204 -12.87 -9.69 -4.30
N THR A 205 -11.81 -9.18 -3.67
CA THR A 205 -10.58 -9.92 -3.34
C THR A 205 -10.80 -10.82 -2.11
N GLY A 206 -11.89 -11.60 -2.14
CA GLY A 206 -12.34 -12.44 -1.02
C GLY A 206 -13.29 -13.55 -1.47
N LEU A 207 -13.71 -14.39 -0.50
CA LEU A 207 -14.65 -15.49 -0.76
C LEU A 207 -15.97 -14.96 -1.34
N ALA A 208 -16.42 -15.58 -2.44
CA ALA A 208 -17.68 -15.25 -3.10
C ALA A 208 -18.84 -16.13 -2.61
N ASP A 209 -20.06 -15.64 -2.81
CA ASP A 209 -21.32 -16.34 -2.54
C ASP A 209 -21.63 -17.43 -3.58
N SER A 210 -20.83 -17.56 -4.63
CA SER A 210 -20.90 -18.59 -5.64
C SER A 210 -19.51 -19.12 -5.95
N VAL A 211 -19.44 -20.42 -6.23
CA VAL A 211 -18.19 -21.13 -6.45
C VAL A 211 -18.32 -21.96 -7.71
N SER A 212 -17.49 -21.62 -8.70
CA SER A 212 -17.35 -22.32 -9.98
C SER A 212 -15.88 -22.67 -10.19
N PRO A 213 -15.57 -23.82 -10.83
CA PRO A 213 -14.20 -24.22 -11.11
C PRO A 213 -13.42 -23.11 -11.82
N GLY A 214 -12.28 -22.71 -11.26
CA GLY A 214 -11.36 -21.71 -11.82
C GLY A 214 -11.25 -20.42 -11.00
N LYS A 215 -12.36 -19.76 -10.66
CA LYS A 215 -12.33 -18.49 -9.89
C LYS A 215 -11.76 -18.67 -8.47
N PHE A 216 -12.00 -19.83 -7.87
CA PHE A 216 -11.47 -20.17 -6.55
C PHE A 216 -9.94 -20.34 -6.56
N ALA A 217 -9.34 -20.69 -7.72
CA ALA A 217 -7.90 -20.86 -7.84
C ALA A 217 -7.14 -19.53 -7.72
N GLU A 218 -7.69 -18.43 -8.26
CA GLU A 218 -7.12 -17.08 -8.12
C GLU A 218 -7.02 -16.68 -6.65
N LEU A 219 -8.08 -16.95 -5.86
CA LEU A 219 -8.09 -16.66 -4.43
C LEU A 219 -7.03 -17.48 -3.67
N MET A 220 -6.83 -18.74 -4.05
CA MET A 220 -5.79 -19.60 -3.45
C MET A 220 -4.35 -19.15 -3.80
N MET A 221 -4.17 -18.35 -4.85
CA MET A 221 -2.87 -17.77 -5.23
C MET A 221 -2.61 -16.40 -4.59
N ASP A 222 -3.61 -15.81 -3.92
CA ASP A 222 -3.49 -14.52 -3.23
C ASP A 222 -2.99 -14.69 -1.78
N ASP A 223 -1.75 -14.29 -1.52
CA ASP A 223 -1.12 -14.37 -0.18
C ASP A 223 -1.47 -13.16 0.72
N SER A 224 -2.40 -12.30 0.31
CA SER A 224 -2.85 -11.18 1.12
C SER A 224 -3.57 -11.66 2.41
N PRO A 225 -3.44 -10.94 3.54
CA PRO A 225 -4.16 -11.28 4.77
C PRO A 225 -5.68 -11.21 4.58
N ALA A 226 -6.39 -12.29 4.88
CA ALA A 226 -7.85 -12.30 4.94
C ALA A 226 -8.34 -11.90 6.33
N MET A 227 -7.76 -12.51 7.37
CA MET A 227 -8.09 -12.20 8.76
C MET A 227 -6.97 -12.57 9.72
N ARG A 228 -7.03 -12.00 10.93
CA ARG A 228 -6.17 -12.35 12.05
C ARG A 228 -7.02 -12.80 13.23
N VAL A 229 -6.66 -13.92 13.85
CA VAL A 229 -7.43 -14.54 14.93
C VAL A 229 -6.58 -14.64 16.20
N THR A 230 -7.10 -14.14 17.32
CA THR A 230 -6.50 -14.29 18.65
C THR A 230 -7.43 -15.12 19.52
N PHE A 231 -6.88 -16.14 20.19
CA PHE A 231 -7.64 -17.03 21.07
C PHE A 231 -7.43 -16.63 22.52
N ASP A 232 -8.49 -16.70 23.33
CA ASP A 232 -8.42 -16.38 24.77
C ASP A 232 -7.69 -17.48 25.55
N GLY A 233 -7.75 -18.72 25.03
CA GLY A 233 -7.07 -19.89 25.58
C GLY A 233 -6.09 -20.53 24.60
N THR A 234 -5.81 -21.82 24.81
CA THR A 234 -4.94 -22.57 23.91
C THR A 234 -5.58 -22.65 22.51
N PRO A 235 -4.88 -22.23 21.44
CA PRO A 235 -5.44 -22.28 20.10
C PRO A 235 -5.72 -23.73 19.68
N PRO A 236 -6.84 -24.03 19.01
CA PRO A 236 -7.13 -25.36 18.50
C PRO A 236 -5.99 -25.90 17.63
N VAL A 237 -5.84 -27.22 17.59
CA VAL A 237 -4.88 -27.87 16.68
C VAL A 237 -5.22 -27.55 15.23
N ARG A 238 -4.23 -27.57 14.33
CA ARG A 238 -4.42 -27.12 12.95
C ARG A 238 -5.57 -27.82 12.21
N ALA A 239 -5.72 -29.12 12.43
CA ALA A 239 -6.81 -29.93 11.85
C ALA A 239 -8.21 -29.51 12.32
N GLN A 240 -8.35 -28.67 13.36
CA GLN A 240 -9.62 -28.13 13.82
C GLN A 240 -9.87 -26.69 13.34
N ARG A 241 -8.87 -26.03 12.73
CA ARG A 241 -8.94 -24.63 12.28
C ARG A 241 -9.63 -24.50 10.93
N TYR A 242 -10.90 -24.87 10.87
CA TYR A 242 -11.77 -24.61 9.72
C TYR A 242 -12.62 -23.40 10.02
N PHE A 243 -12.43 -22.35 9.24
CA PHE A 243 -13.19 -21.11 9.36
C PHE A 243 -14.26 -21.09 8.27
N ARG A 244 -15.49 -21.48 8.61
CA ARG A 244 -16.63 -21.47 7.69
C ARG A 244 -16.99 -20.04 7.29
N ALA A 245 -17.28 -19.82 6.02
CA ALA A 245 -17.87 -18.58 5.53
C ALA A 245 -19.22 -18.89 4.88
N TYR A 246 -19.26 -19.65 3.79
CA TYR A 246 -20.50 -19.96 3.08
C TYR A 246 -20.83 -21.45 3.12
N VAL A 247 -22.14 -21.75 3.15
CA VAL A 247 -22.67 -23.10 2.94
C VAL A 247 -23.46 -23.12 1.65
N MET A 248 -22.92 -23.80 0.65
CA MET A 248 -23.50 -23.87 -0.67
C MET A 248 -24.55 -24.99 -0.73
N ALA A 249 -25.79 -24.59 -0.98
CA ALA A 249 -26.92 -25.52 -0.97
C ALA A 249 -27.29 -26.00 -2.38
N ARG A 250 -27.27 -25.11 -3.37
CA ARG A 250 -27.75 -25.39 -4.73
C ARG A 250 -26.58 -25.63 -5.67
N TYR A 251 -26.69 -26.71 -6.43
CA TYR A 251 -25.78 -27.07 -7.52
C TYR A 251 -26.57 -27.09 -8.83
N ASP A 252 -26.09 -26.39 -9.85
CA ASP A 252 -26.75 -26.28 -11.16
C ASP A 252 -26.15 -27.21 -12.23
N GLY A 253 -25.13 -27.99 -11.87
CA GLY A 253 -24.43 -28.91 -12.76
C GLY A 253 -22.98 -28.49 -12.98
N PHE A 254 -22.64 -27.25 -12.61
CA PHE A 254 -21.30 -26.70 -12.69
C PHE A 254 -20.94 -25.80 -11.48
N THR A 255 -21.87 -24.96 -11.03
CA THR A 255 -21.67 -23.94 -10.00
C THR A 255 -22.45 -24.28 -8.72
N TRP A 256 -21.79 -24.03 -7.58
CA TRP A 256 -22.39 -24.04 -6.25
C TRP A 256 -22.78 -22.62 -5.85
N THR A 257 -24.01 -22.43 -5.36
CA THR A 257 -24.51 -21.11 -4.96
C THR A 257 -25.00 -21.08 -3.52
N PHE A 258 -24.63 -20.01 -2.82
CA PHE A 258 -25.19 -19.60 -1.55
C PHE A 258 -26.55 -18.96 -1.82
N ARG A 259 -27.60 -19.50 -1.20
CA ARG A 259 -28.96 -18.94 -1.30
C ARG A 259 -29.38 -18.38 0.04
N ASP A 260 -30.09 -17.26 0.05
CA ASP A 260 -30.56 -16.68 1.31
C ASP A 260 -31.60 -17.55 2.02
N LEU A 261 -31.35 -17.85 3.30
CA LEU A 261 -32.20 -18.64 4.20
C LEU A 261 -32.58 -17.83 5.45
N ALA A 262 -32.55 -16.50 5.35
CA ALA A 262 -32.70 -15.55 6.46
C ALA A 262 -33.94 -15.76 7.35
N THR A 263 -34.94 -16.54 6.95
CA THR A 263 -36.17 -16.77 7.70
C THR A 263 -36.16 -18.01 8.61
N LEU A 264 -35.09 -18.80 8.64
CA LEU A 264 -35.01 -20.02 9.45
C LEU A 264 -34.08 -19.84 10.66
N ALA A 265 -34.56 -20.24 11.83
CA ALA A 265 -33.78 -20.25 13.07
C ALA A 265 -32.50 -21.11 12.92
N PRO A 266 -31.39 -20.76 13.62
CA PRO A 266 -30.17 -21.55 13.64
C PRO A 266 -30.41 -23.03 13.99
N SER A 267 -29.82 -23.96 13.25
CA SER A 267 -29.94 -25.40 13.54
C SER A 267 -29.47 -25.71 14.97
N LYS A 268 -30.18 -26.61 15.68
CA LYS A 268 -29.84 -27.04 17.05
C LYS A 268 -28.38 -27.53 17.12
N LEU A 269 -27.64 -27.08 18.13
CA LEU A 269 -26.26 -27.48 18.38
C LEU A 269 -26.12 -27.93 19.82
N GLU A 270 -25.60 -29.13 19.99
CA GLU A 270 -25.19 -29.64 21.28
C GLU A 270 -23.68 -29.44 21.43
N VAL A 271 -23.27 -28.71 22.47
CA VAL A 271 -21.88 -28.30 22.68
C VAL A 271 -21.26 -29.14 23.79
N ALA A 272 -20.14 -29.81 23.49
CA ALA A 272 -19.35 -30.59 24.44
C ALA A 272 -17.95 -30.00 24.71
N GLY A 273 -17.62 -28.90 24.04
CA GLY A 273 -16.39 -28.13 24.24
C GLY A 273 -16.43 -26.88 23.37
N SER A 274 -15.87 -25.77 23.87
CA SER A 274 -15.87 -24.49 23.17
C SER A 274 -14.51 -23.80 23.26
N THR A 275 -14.30 -22.82 22.39
CA THR A 275 -13.17 -21.90 22.42
C THR A 275 -13.66 -20.50 22.06
N SER A 276 -13.16 -19.51 22.79
CA SER A 276 -13.46 -18.09 22.58
C SER A 276 -12.29 -17.41 21.90
N TYR A 277 -12.60 -16.54 20.94
CA TYR A 277 -11.60 -15.89 20.11
C TYR A 277 -12.11 -14.57 19.53
N HIS A 278 -11.16 -13.76 19.10
CA HIS A 278 -11.39 -12.50 18.42
C HIS A 278 -10.84 -12.56 17.01
N VAL A 279 -11.60 -12.03 16.06
CA VAL A 279 -11.22 -11.93 14.65
C VAL A 279 -11.08 -10.47 14.26
N SER A 280 -9.98 -10.13 13.58
CA SER A 280 -9.80 -8.90 12.83
C SER A 280 -9.86 -9.25 11.34
N LEU A 281 -11.01 -9.03 10.72
CA LEU A 281 -11.30 -9.31 9.32
C LEU A 281 -10.91 -8.10 8.46
N VAL A 282 -10.16 -8.32 7.39
CA VAL A 282 -9.85 -7.28 6.39
C VAL A 282 -11.10 -6.97 5.57
N ALA A 283 -11.20 -5.75 5.02
CA ALA A 283 -12.31 -5.35 4.15
C ALA A 283 -12.54 -6.38 3.03
N SER A 284 -13.72 -7.00 3.02
CA SER A 284 -14.10 -8.05 2.06
C SER A 284 -15.17 -7.59 1.07
N GLN A 285 -15.82 -6.44 1.32
CA GLN A 285 -17.02 -5.98 0.61
C GLN A 285 -18.19 -6.98 0.67
N GLN A 286 -18.11 -7.96 1.57
CA GLN A 286 -19.11 -9.01 1.77
C GLN A 286 -19.75 -8.86 3.15
N ASN A 287 -20.95 -9.40 3.31
CA ASN A 287 -21.62 -9.46 4.60
C ASN A 287 -21.24 -10.71 5.40
N VAL A 288 -20.57 -11.71 4.80
CA VAL A 288 -20.23 -12.94 5.50
C VAL A 288 -19.11 -12.71 6.51
N LEU A 289 -19.25 -13.26 7.71
CA LEU A 289 -18.20 -13.26 8.72
C LEU A 289 -17.62 -14.68 8.85
N PRO A 290 -16.34 -14.91 8.47
CA PRO A 290 -15.70 -16.21 8.65
C PRO A 290 -15.61 -16.59 10.14
N THR A 291 -16.11 -17.75 10.51
CA THR A 291 -16.13 -18.21 11.91
C THR A 291 -15.49 -19.58 12.05
N LEU A 292 -14.80 -19.85 13.15
CA LEU A 292 -14.34 -21.19 13.46
C LEU A 292 -15.57 -22.10 13.56
N ASP A 293 -15.55 -23.19 12.81
CA ASP A 293 -16.69 -24.09 12.71
C ASP A 293 -16.73 -25.05 13.92
N VAL A 294 -17.80 -25.09 14.73
CA VAL A 294 -19.14 -24.50 14.52
C VAL A 294 -19.38 -23.31 15.49
N PRO A 295 -19.79 -22.11 15.02
CA PRO A 295 -20.07 -20.97 15.91
C PRO A 295 -21.26 -21.25 16.81
N ILE A 296 -21.17 -20.83 18.08
CA ILE A 296 -22.24 -20.97 19.08
C ILE A 296 -23.25 -19.83 18.92
N ASP A 297 -22.74 -18.59 18.86
CA ASP A 297 -23.52 -17.35 18.80
C ASP A 297 -23.03 -16.42 17.68
N ALA A 298 -23.85 -15.42 17.31
CA ALA A 298 -23.46 -14.34 16.41
C ALA A 298 -22.97 -13.11 17.20
N PRO A 299 -21.95 -12.39 16.70
CA PRO A 299 -21.53 -11.12 17.30
C PRO A 299 -22.59 -10.02 17.09
N ALA A 300 -22.47 -8.92 17.85
CA ALA A 300 -23.35 -7.77 17.70
C ALA A 300 -23.31 -7.18 16.27
N GLY A 301 -24.47 -6.80 15.74
CA GLY A 301 -24.60 -6.30 14.35
C GLY A 301 -24.47 -7.39 13.28
N ALA A 302 -24.61 -8.66 13.67
CA ALA A 302 -24.66 -9.81 12.78
C ALA A 302 -25.76 -10.78 13.21
N ARG A 303 -26.20 -11.59 12.25
CA ARG A 303 -27.20 -12.65 12.44
C ARG A 303 -26.64 -14.00 12.04
N MET A 304 -27.05 -15.04 12.77
CA MET A 304 -26.73 -16.42 12.41
C MET A 304 -27.89 -17.03 11.64
N ARG A 305 -27.58 -17.71 10.54
CA ARG A 305 -28.54 -18.44 9.72
C ARG A 305 -28.77 -19.88 10.23
N SER A 306 -29.80 -20.54 9.69
CA SER A 306 -30.06 -21.98 9.92
C SER A 306 -28.85 -22.87 9.69
N ASP A 307 -28.11 -22.63 8.61
CA ASP A 307 -26.88 -23.36 8.28
C ASP A 307 -25.70 -23.01 9.21
N ARG A 308 -25.84 -22.08 10.16
CA ARG A 308 -24.80 -21.52 11.05
C ARG A 308 -23.76 -20.64 10.36
N VAL A 309 -24.07 -20.12 9.17
CA VAL A 309 -23.31 -19.00 8.60
C VAL A 309 -23.66 -17.72 9.36
N VAL A 310 -22.63 -16.94 9.71
CA VAL A 310 -22.79 -15.62 10.36
C VAL A 310 -22.71 -14.54 9.28
N VAL A 311 -23.72 -13.67 9.25
CA VAL A 311 -23.87 -12.59 8.27
C VAL A 311 -24.04 -11.27 8.99
N ALA A 312 -23.16 -10.32 8.75
CA ALA A 312 -23.25 -8.95 9.21
C ALA A 312 -24.42 -8.21 8.56
N ASP A 313 -24.99 -7.24 9.28
CA ASP A 313 -26.10 -6.43 8.78
C ASP A 313 -25.69 -5.49 7.64
N LYS A 314 -24.40 -5.13 7.59
CA LYS A 314 -23.80 -4.28 6.55
C LYS A 314 -22.57 -4.98 5.94
N PRO A 315 -22.23 -4.69 4.67
CA PRO A 315 -20.99 -5.16 4.06
C PRO A 315 -19.75 -4.68 4.84
N VAL A 316 -18.73 -5.52 4.89
CA VAL A 316 -17.46 -5.22 5.57
C VAL A 316 -16.55 -4.40 4.63
N ASN A 317 -16.72 -3.07 4.65
CA ASN A 317 -15.98 -2.13 3.79
C ASN A 317 -14.64 -1.69 4.39
N ASP A 318 -14.49 -1.82 5.71
CA ASP A 318 -13.29 -1.49 6.47
C ASP A 318 -12.91 -2.69 7.36
N THR A 319 -11.75 -2.61 8.02
CA THR A 319 -11.31 -3.67 8.95
C THR A 319 -12.31 -3.83 10.10
N LEU A 320 -12.98 -4.98 10.18
CA LEU A 320 -13.98 -5.29 11.20
C LEU A 320 -13.37 -6.19 12.29
N ARG A 321 -13.61 -5.82 13.55
CA ARG A 321 -13.26 -6.67 14.70
C ARG A 321 -14.52 -7.22 15.36
N TYR A 322 -14.52 -8.52 15.63
CA TYR A 322 -15.62 -9.18 16.32
C TYR A 322 -15.11 -10.34 17.18
N SER A 323 -15.89 -10.68 18.19
CA SER A 323 -15.57 -11.71 19.18
C SER A 323 -16.69 -12.74 19.19
N LEU A 324 -16.35 -14.01 19.24
CA LEU A 324 -17.34 -15.08 19.36
C LEU A 324 -16.74 -16.34 20.00
N SER A 325 -17.63 -17.29 20.30
CA SER A 325 -17.25 -18.62 20.74
C SER A 325 -17.71 -19.67 19.75
N SER A 326 -16.88 -20.69 19.53
CA SER A 326 -17.21 -21.83 18.65
C SER A 326 -17.03 -23.14 19.38
N ALA A 327 -17.88 -24.10 19.02
CA ALA A 327 -17.84 -25.45 19.54
C ALA A 327 -16.72 -26.25 18.87
N THR A 328 -15.81 -26.81 19.68
CA THR A 328 -14.70 -27.67 19.24
C THR A 328 -15.08 -29.15 19.25
N ARG A 329 -16.06 -29.52 20.08
CA ARG A 329 -16.72 -30.84 20.08
C ARG A 329 -18.21 -30.62 20.12
N TYR A 330 -18.93 -31.20 19.17
CA TYR A 330 -20.35 -30.90 18.99
C TYR A 330 -21.14 -32.02 18.31
N ARG A 331 -22.48 -31.94 18.42
CA ARG A 331 -23.44 -32.57 17.51
C ARG A 331 -24.34 -31.50 16.91
N LEU A 332 -24.33 -31.38 15.59
CA LEU A 332 -25.05 -30.32 14.87
C LEU A 332 -26.27 -30.91 14.15
N GLU A 333 -27.46 -30.46 14.51
CA GLU A 333 -28.73 -30.90 13.91
C GLU A 333 -28.88 -32.44 13.89
N PRO A 334 -28.89 -33.11 15.06
CA PRO A 334 -28.98 -34.58 15.14
C PRO A 334 -30.26 -35.13 14.48
N GLU A 335 -31.32 -34.33 14.45
CA GLU A 335 -32.55 -34.57 13.70
C GLU A 335 -32.66 -33.53 12.58
N LEU A 336 -32.59 -33.99 11.33
CA LEU A 336 -32.67 -33.10 10.17
C LEU A 336 -34.09 -32.54 10.03
N GLY A 337 -34.23 -31.22 9.95
CA GLY A 337 -35.53 -30.56 9.80
C GLY A 337 -36.24 -30.87 8.47
N PRO A 338 -37.38 -30.20 8.18
CA PRO A 338 -38.20 -30.44 6.98
C PRO A 338 -37.48 -30.14 5.65
N HIS A 339 -36.28 -29.56 5.70
CA HIS A 339 -35.49 -29.17 4.53
C HIS A 339 -34.58 -30.29 4.00
N ARG A 340 -34.72 -31.54 4.46
CA ARG A 340 -33.93 -32.69 3.98
C ARG A 340 -33.80 -32.78 2.46
N ARG A 341 -34.91 -32.57 1.73
CA ARG A 341 -34.95 -32.65 0.26
C ARG A 341 -33.99 -31.69 -0.43
N ARG A 342 -33.75 -30.50 0.15
CA ARG A 342 -32.81 -29.51 -0.42
C ARG A 342 -31.39 -30.04 -0.46
N TRP A 343 -30.98 -30.74 0.59
CA TRP A 343 -29.64 -31.29 0.74
C TRP A 343 -29.41 -32.55 -0.10
N LEU A 344 -30.43 -33.00 -0.83
CA LEU A 344 -30.38 -34.12 -1.79
C LEU A 344 -30.52 -33.65 -3.24
N GLN A 345 -30.81 -32.35 -3.47
CA GLN A 345 -31.11 -31.84 -4.79
C GLN A 345 -29.89 -31.91 -5.72
N LEU A 346 -30.08 -32.49 -6.90
CA LEU A 346 -29.14 -32.50 -8.01
C LEU A 346 -29.91 -32.13 -9.30
N PRO A 347 -29.26 -31.47 -10.27
CA PRO A 347 -29.88 -31.10 -11.53
C PRO A 347 -30.04 -32.31 -12.46
N ASP A 348 -31.13 -32.32 -13.23
CA ASP A 348 -31.38 -33.37 -14.22
C ASP A 348 -30.47 -33.22 -15.45
N GLY A 349 -30.03 -34.36 -16.00
CA GLY A 349 -29.27 -34.39 -17.26
C GLY A 349 -27.79 -34.02 -17.14
N PHE A 350 -27.21 -34.04 -15.93
CA PHE A 350 -25.78 -33.78 -15.68
C PHE A 350 -25.13 -34.94 -14.92
N ASN A 351 -23.84 -35.16 -15.20
CA ASN A 351 -22.97 -36.11 -14.49
C ASN A 351 -23.52 -37.55 -14.38
N PRO A 352 -24.02 -38.16 -15.46
CA PRO A 352 -24.70 -39.47 -15.42
C PRO A 352 -23.85 -40.58 -14.80
N ARG A 353 -22.53 -40.59 -15.00
CA ARG A 353 -21.63 -41.62 -14.45
C ARG A 353 -21.46 -41.46 -12.94
N THR A 354 -21.29 -40.23 -12.48
CA THR A 354 -21.20 -39.90 -11.04
C THR A 354 -22.50 -40.29 -10.34
N LEU A 355 -23.65 -39.98 -10.94
CA LEU A 355 -24.95 -40.36 -10.38
C LEU A 355 -25.15 -41.88 -10.34
N ALA A 356 -24.70 -42.59 -11.37
CA ALA A 356 -24.75 -44.05 -11.41
C ALA A 356 -23.90 -44.67 -10.29
N LEU A 357 -22.67 -44.19 -10.10
CA LEU A 357 -21.77 -44.66 -9.04
C LEU A 357 -22.36 -44.43 -7.64
N GLY A 358 -22.94 -43.25 -7.39
CA GLY A 358 -23.61 -42.97 -6.10
C GLY A 358 -24.79 -43.91 -5.82
N ARG A 359 -25.59 -44.23 -6.85
CA ARG A 359 -26.70 -45.20 -6.73
C ARG A 359 -26.19 -46.62 -6.52
N GLU A 360 -25.13 -47.01 -7.21
CA GLU A 360 -24.47 -48.31 -7.02
C GLU A 360 -24.00 -48.49 -5.58
N TRP A 361 -23.30 -47.50 -5.02
CA TRP A 361 -22.86 -47.55 -3.62
C TRP A 361 -24.03 -47.65 -2.64
N ARG A 362 -25.15 -46.98 -2.90
CA ARG A 362 -26.36 -47.15 -2.08
C ARG A 362 -26.91 -48.58 -2.17
N GLN A 363 -26.89 -49.19 -3.35
CA GLN A 363 -27.33 -50.58 -3.52
C GLN A 363 -26.40 -51.56 -2.80
N SER A 364 -25.08 -51.37 -2.89
CA SER A 364 -24.08 -52.26 -2.30
C SER A 364 -23.95 -52.14 -0.78
N HIS A 365 -24.06 -50.93 -0.23
CA HIS A 365 -23.87 -50.66 1.20
C HIS A 365 -25.17 -50.53 2.00
N GLY A 366 -26.32 -50.56 1.34
CA GLY A 366 -27.63 -50.49 1.99
C GLY A 366 -27.78 -49.22 2.83
N GLY A 367 -28.18 -49.36 4.10
CA GLY A 367 -28.40 -48.24 5.03
C GLY A 367 -27.14 -47.70 5.73
N ASP A 368 -25.94 -48.25 5.50
CA ASP A 368 -24.71 -47.76 6.13
C ASP A 368 -24.14 -46.54 5.38
N ASP A 369 -24.69 -45.36 5.70
CA ASP A 369 -24.21 -44.08 5.17
C ASP A 369 -22.71 -43.85 5.47
N GLY A 370 -22.21 -44.39 6.59
CA GLY A 370 -20.80 -44.30 6.96
C GLY A 370 -19.90 -45.11 6.04
N ALA A 371 -20.34 -46.29 5.59
CA ALA A 371 -19.61 -47.09 4.61
C ALA A 371 -19.50 -46.37 3.26
N ILE A 372 -20.58 -45.74 2.81
CA ILE A 372 -20.60 -44.97 1.55
C ILE A 372 -19.62 -43.79 1.61
N VAL A 373 -19.59 -43.06 2.73
CA VAL A 373 -18.60 -41.98 2.96
C VAL A 373 -17.17 -42.52 2.92
N ARG A 374 -16.90 -43.65 3.59
CA ARG A 374 -15.57 -44.29 3.57
C ARG A 374 -15.17 -44.75 2.16
N ALA A 375 -16.10 -45.32 1.39
CA ALA A 375 -15.86 -45.74 0.01
C ALA A 375 -15.49 -44.54 -0.89
N ALA A 376 -16.15 -43.40 -0.71
CA ALA A 376 -15.80 -42.18 -1.43
C ALA A 376 -14.40 -41.64 -1.08
N LEU A 377 -14.02 -41.67 0.20
CA LEU A 377 -12.68 -41.26 0.63
C LEU A 377 -11.60 -42.23 0.12
N ALA A 378 -11.87 -43.54 0.14
CA ALA A 378 -11.00 -44.56 -0.44
C ALA A 378 -10.82 -44.36 -1.94
N LEU A 379 -11.90 -44.04 -2.68
CA LEU A 379 -11.81 -43.70 -4.10
C LEU A 379 -10.82 -42.56 -4.36
N PHE A 380 -10.87 -41.49 -3.58
CA PHE A 380 -9.93 -40.37 -3.76
C PHE A 380 -8.50 -40.76 -3.39
N HIS A 381 -8.32 -41.53 -2.32
CA HIS A 381 -7.01 -41.98 -1.86
C HIS A 381 -6.33 -42.94 -2.86
N ASP A 382 -7.04 -43.97 -3.29
CA ASP A 382 -6.51 -45.09 -4.07
C ASP A 382 -6.68 -44.90 -5.59
N GLY A 383 -7.59 -44.01 -6.01
CA GLY A 383 -7.98 -43.81 -7.41
C GLY A 383 -6.98 -43.04 -8.27
N GLY A 384 -5.78 -42.74 -7.79
CA GLY A 384 -4.74 -42.02 -8.54
C GLY A 384 -5.05 -40.53 -8.74
N PHE A 385 -5.78 -39.90 -7.81
CA PHE A 385 -6.10 -38.47 -7.88
C PHE A 385 -4.88 -37.60 -7.54
N ARG A 386 -4.76 -36.45 -8.22
CA ARG A 386 -3.66 -35.49 -8.04
C ARG A 386 -4.19 -34.11 -7.67
N TYR A 387 -3.57 -33.51 -6.66
CA TYR A 387 -3.85 -32.14 -6.25
C TYR A 387 -3.03 -31.15 -7.08
N THR A 388 -3.68 -30.22 -7.77
CA THR A 388 -3.04 -29.16 -8.58
C THR A 388 -3.88 -27.87 -8.59
N LEU A 389 -3.22 -26.71 -8.55
CA LEU A 389 -3.89 -25.40 -8.64
C LEU A 389 -4.16 -24.95 -10.09
N ALA A 390 -3.65 -25.70 -11.06
CA ALA A 390 -3.88 -25.47 -12.49
C ALA A 390 -4.42 -26.75 -13.18
N PRO A 391 -5.63 -27.23 -12.80
CA PRO A 391 -6.24 -28.38 -13.47
C PRO A 391 -6.72 -28.01 -14.88
N ALA A 392 -6.87 -29.03 -15.73
CA ALA A 392 -7.52 -28.85 -17.03
C ALA A 392 -8.98 -28.37 -16.84
N PRO A 393 -9.48 -27.48 -17.72
CA PRO A 393 -10.86 -27.02 -17.64
C PRO A 393 -11.82 -28.22 -17.83
N LEU A 394 -12.89 -28.22 -17.05
CA LEU A 394 -13.92 -29.26 -17.10
C LEU A 394 -15.04 -28.87 -18.07
N GLY A 395 -15.68 -29.87 -18.68
CA GLY A 395 -16.78 -29.68 -19.60
C GLY A 395 -18.14 -29.61 -18.90
N ARG A 396 -19.20 -29.93 -19.65
CA ARG A 396 -20.59 -29.89 -19.17
C ARG A 396 -20.84 -30.84 -18.00
N ASN A 397 -20.24 -32.04 -18.02
CA ASN A 397 -20.37 -33.04 -16.96
C ASN A 397 -19.14 -32.97 -16.04
N ALA A 398 -18.94 -31.83 -15.39
CA ALA A 398 -17.72 -31.54 -14.66
C ALA A 398 -17.32 -32.61 -13.63
N MET A 399 -18.29 -33.24 -12.94
CA MET A 399 -17.98 -34.27 -11.95
C MET A 399 -17.58 -35.60 -12.61
N ASP A 400 -18.17 -35.93 -13.76
CA ASP A 400 -17.77 -37.11 -14.53
C ASP A 400 -16.37 -36.92 -15.12
N ASP A 401 -16.12 -35.75 -15.69
CA ASP A 401 -14.82 -35.38 -16.27
C ASP A 401 -13.72 -35.43 -15.21
N PHE A 402 -14.01 -34.97 -13.99
CA PHE A 402 -13.06 -35.03 -12.88
C PHE A 402 -12.85 -36.46 -12.34
N LEU A 403 -13.93 -37.18 -11.98
CA LEU A 403 -13.81 -38.49 -11.31
C LEU A 403 -13.26 -39.59 -12.23
N PHE A 404 -13.59 -39.53 -13.52
CA PHE A 404 -13.30 -40.60 -14.46
C PHE A 404 -12.39 -40.20 -15.62
N GLY A 405 -12.15 -38.92 -15.82
CA GLY A 405 -11.26 -38.39 -16.86
C GLY A 405 -9.97 -37.88 -16.26
N THR A 406 -9.95 -36.62 -15.84
CA THR A 406 -8.73 -35.91 -15.45
C THR A 406 -8.14 -36.45 -14.15
N ARG A 407 -8.96 -36.65 -13.10
CA ARG A 407 -8.52 -36.94 -11.72
C ARG A 407 -7.53 -35.92 -11.16
N GLU A 408 -7.53 -34.72 -11.73
CA GLU A 408 -6.67 -33.61 -11.35
C GLU A 408 -7.53 -32.42 -10.96
N GLY A 409 -7.27 -31.86 -9.77
CA GLY A 409 -8.08 -30.77 -9.25
C GLY A 409 -7.55 -30.21 -7.94
N PHE A 410 -8.27 -29.25 -7.38
CA PHE A 410 -8.01 -28.68 -6.05
C PHE A 410 -9.24 -28.85 -5.15
N CYS A 411 -9.21 -28.28 -3.94
CA CYS A 411 -10.19 -28.54 -2.87
C CYS A 411 -11.66 -28.47 -3.33
N GLU A 412 -12.03 -27.52 -4.19
CA GLU A 412 -13.37 -27.40 -4.76
C GLU A 412 -13.80 -28.63 -5.58
N HIS A 413 -12.90 -29.18 -6.40
CA HIS A 413 -13.19 -30.35 -7.23
C HIS A 413 -13.51 -31.57 -6.37
N TYR A 414 -12.70 -31.78 -5.33
CA TYR A 414 -12.87 -32.85 -4.36
C TYR A 414 -14.15 -32.68 -3.53
N ALA A 415 -14.37 -31.49 -2.95
CA ALA A 415 -15.57 -31.21 -2.16
C ALA A 415 -16.86 -31.30 -3.01
N SER A 416 -16.83 -30.77 -4.24
CA SER A 416 -17.99 -30.82 -5.14
C SER A 416 -18.32 -32.25 -5.55
N SER A 417 -17.33 -33.00 -6.07
CA SER A 417 -17.55 -34.38 -6.54
C SER A 417 -17.98 -35.31 -5.41
N PHE A 418 -17.36 -35.20 -4.23
CA PHE A 418 -17.80 -35.91 -3.04
C PHE A 418 -19.25 -35.58 -2.68
N THR A 419 -19.61 -34.29 -2.63
CA THR A 419 -20.97 -33.87 -2.29
C THR A 419 -21.99 -34.39 -3.29
N VAL A 420 -21.69 -34.36 -4.59
CA VAL A 420 -22.57 -34.91 -5.63
C VAL A 420 -22.72 -36.42 -5.49
N LEU A 421 -21.64 -37.16 -5.22
CA LEU A 421 -21.70 -38.60 -4.95
C LEU A 421 -22.59 -38.92 -3.74
N MET A 422 -22.43 -38.18 -2.64
CA MET A 422 -23.25 -38.38 -1.43
C MET A 422 -24.74 -38.10 -1.71
N ARG A 423 -25.05 -37.00 -2.41
CA ARG A 423 -26.43 -36.69 -2.82
C ARG A 423 -27.02 -37.76 -3.74
N ALA A 424 -26.24 -38.26 -4.70
CA ALA A 424 -26.66 -39.34 -5.60
C ALA A 424 -26.91 -40.66 -4.86
N ALA A 425 -26.16 -40.91 -3.78
CA ALA A 425 -26.36 -42.02 -2.87
C ALA A 425 -27.49 -41.77 -1.86
N GLY A 426 -28.23 -40.66 -1.92
CA GLY A 426 -29.33 -40.37 -1.00
C GLY A 426 -28.90 -39.87 0.39
N ILE A 427 -27.63 -39.48 0.55
CA ILE A 427 -27.09 -38.88 1.78
C ILE A 427 -27.20 -37.36 1.67
N PRO A 428 -27.90 -36.67 2.60
CA PRO A 428 -27.96 -35.22 2.60
C PRO A 428 -26.55 -34.63 2.76
N ALA A 429 -26.12 -33.82 1.80
CA ALA A 429 -24.77 -33.29 1.75
C ALA A 429 -24.72 -31.83 1.25
N ARG A 430 -23.69 -31.09 1.63
CA ARG A 430 -23.47 -29.70 1.21
C ARG A 430 -21.98 -29.35 1.13
N VAL A 431 -21.65 -28.41 0.27
CA VAL A 431 -20.31 -27.83 0.19
C VAL A 431 -20.23 -26.65 1.14
N VAL A 432 -19.11 -26.52 1.84
CA VAL A 432 -18.79 -25.38 2.70
C VAL A 432 -17.51 -24.75 2.19
N THR A 433 -17.50 -23.42 2.05
CA THR A 433 -16.31 -22.66 1.67
C THR A 433 -15.93 -21.70 2.78
N GLY A 434 -14.62 -21.45 2.88
CA GLY A 434 -14.05 -20.77 4.01
C GLY A 434 -12.54 -20.75 3.93
N TYR A 435 -11.89 -20.80 5.09
CA TYR A 435 -10.44 -20.89 5.22
C TYR A 435 -10.06 -22.10 6.08
N GLN A 436 -8.91 -22.71 5.81
CA GLN A 436 -8.39 -23.83 6.61
C GLN A 436 -6.94 -23.58 7.01
N GLY A 437 -6.66 -23.70 8.31
CA GLY A 437 -5.30 -23.66 8.85
C GLY A 437 -4.87 -22.28 9.35
N GLY A 438 -4.07 -21.56 8.56
CA GLY A 438 -3.38 -20.33 8.95
C GLY A 438 -2.00 -20.52 9.60
N TYR A 439 -1.22 -19.45 9.62
CA TYR A 439 0.12 -19.37 10.21
C TYR A 439 0.05 -18.84 11.65
N TRP A 440 0.52 -19.63 12.62
CA TRP A 440 0.57 -19.21 14.02
C TRP A 440 1.83 -18.37 14.28
N ASN A 441 1.63 -17.07 14.52
CA ASN A 441 2.69 -16.16 14.91
C ASN A 441 2.93 -16.22 16.42
N LYS A 442 3.93 -17.00 16.84
CA LYS A 442 4.30 -17.15 18.25
C LYS A 442 4.75 -15.84 18.90
N ALA A 443 5.41 -14.95 18.17
CA ALA A 443 5.97 -13.71 18.72
C ALA A 443 4.89 -12.67 19.05
N ALA A 444 3.79 -12.65 18.29
CA ALA A 444 2.70 -11.70 18.46
C ALA A 444 1.38 -12.33 18.94
N ASN A 445 1.40 -13.64 19.24
CA ASN A 445 0.29 -14.43 19.78
C ASN A 445 -1.02 -14.33 18.98
N TYR A 446 -0.94 -14.50 17.65
CA TYR A 446 -2.12 -14.56 16.78
C TYR A 446 -1.94 -15.54 15.62
N LEU A 447 -3.06 -16.00 15.08
CA LEU A 447 -3.14 -16.77 13.85
C LEU A 447 -3.37 -15.82 12.67
N LEU A 448 -2.47 -15.82 11.69
CA LEU A 448 -2.64 -15.15 10.41
C LEU A 448 -3.32 -16.10 9.43
N VAL A 449 -4.47 -15.71 8.89
CA VAL A 449 -5.17 -16.44 7.84
C VAL A 449 -5.15 -15.60 6.57
N ARG A 450 -4.68 -16.18 5.48
CA ARG A 450 -4.50 -15.51 4.18
C ARG A 450 -5.58 -15.93 3.19
N ASN A 451 -5.73 -15.18 2.10
CA ASN A 451 -6.58 -15.60 0.99
C ASN A 451 -6.15 -16.96 0.40
N SER A 452 -4.84 -17.24 0.39
CA SER A 452 -4.26 -18.53 -0.01
C SER A 452 -4.65 -19.70 0.90
N ASP A 453 -5.12 -19.43 2.13
CA ASP A 453 -5.66 -20.45 3.02
C ASP A 453 -7.13 -20.80 2.69
N ALA A 454 -7.73 -20.16 1.68
CA ALA A 454 -9.07 -20.47 1.20
C ALA A 454 -9.20 -21.96 0.92
N HIS A 455 -10.32 -22.52 1.36
CA HIS A 455 -10.55 -23.96 1.30
C HIS A 455 -12.03 -24.27 1.15
N ALA A 456 -12.31 -25.38 0.47
CA ALA A 456 -13.64 -25.94 0.33
C ALA A 456 -13.65 -27.37 0.89
N TRP A 457 -14.68 -27.70 1.64
CA TRP A 457 -14.91 -29.04 2.20
C TRP A 457 -16.39 -29.40 2.11
N SER A 458 -16.73 -30.61 2.55
CA SER A 458 -18.11 -31.12 2.54
C SER A 458 -18.63 -31.34 3.94
N GLU A 459 -19.95 -31.26 4.09
CA GLU A 459 -20.64 -31.76 5.27
C GLU A 459 -21.69 -32.77 4.82
N VAL A 460 -21.80 -33.88 5.55
CA VAL A 460 -22.80 -34.92 5.34
C VAL A 460 -23.64 -35.07 6.60
N TRP A 461 -24.93 -35.25 6.45
CA TRP A 461 -25.79 -35.55 7.58
C TRP A 461 -25.89 -37.06 7.77
N LEU A 462 -25.55 -37.54 8.97
CA LEU A 462 -25.63 -38.94 9.35
C LEU A 462 -26.67 -39.12 10.48
N PRO A 463 -27.60 -40.08 10.37
CA PRO A 463 -28.60 -40.34 11.41
C PRO A 463 -27.97 -40.50 12.80
N GLY A 464 -28.53 -39.81 13.80
CA GLY A 464 -28.06 -39.84 15.20
C GLY A 464 -26.76 -39.08 15.49
N ARG A 465 -25.96 -38.72 14.46
CA ARG A 465 -24.75 -37.89 14.61
C ARG A 465 -24.97 -36.44 14.20
N GLY A 466 -25.87 -36.19 13.25
CA GLY A 466 -26.10 -34.88 12.66
C GLY A 466 -25.13 -34.58 11.51
N TRP A 467 -24.90 -33.29 11.25
CA TRP A 467 -23.93 -32.81 10.27
C TRP A 467 -22.50 -33.11 10.72
N VAL A 468 -21.78 -33.86 9.88
CA VAL A 468 -20.38 -34.23 10.07
C VAL A 468 -19.54 -33.62 8.95
N ARG A 469 -18.47 -32.92 9.35
CA ARG A 469 -17.48 -32.37 8.42
C ARG A 469 -16.66 -33.50 7.79
N VAL A 470 -16.52 -33.46 6.48
CA VAL A 470 -15.68 -34.36 5.69
C VAL A 470 -14.84 -33.52 4.73
N ASP A 471 -13.53 -33.71 4.76
CA ASP A 471 -12.60 -33.03 3.86
C ASP A 471 -11.97 -34.06 2.90
N PRO A 472 -12.52 -34.23 1.69
CA PRO A 472 -12.00 -35.23 0.75
C PRO A 472 -10.60 -34.88 0.24
N THR A 473 -10.19 -33.60 0.32
CA THR A 473 -8.81 -33.19 0.01
C THR A 473 -7.80 -33.84 0.95
N GLY A 474 -8.19 -34.03 2.22
CA GLY A 474 -7.35 -34.68 3.23
C GLY A 474 -7.02 -36.14 2.91
N ALA A 475 -7.83 -36.83 2.10
CA ALA A 475 -7.56 -38.20 1.65
C ALA A 475 -6.44 -38.27 0.58
N VAL A 476 -6.24 -37.19 -0.19
CA VAL A 476 -5.28 -37.12 -1.31
C VAL A 476 -3.97 -36.43 -0.89
N ARG A 477 -4.08 -35.40 -0.04
CA ARG A 477 -2.95 -34.62 0.49
C ARG A 477 -3.15 -34.32 1.98
N PRO A 478 -2.86 -35.28 2.88
CA PRO A 478 -2.94 -35.07 4.33
C PRO A 478 -2.11 -33.88 4.81
N GLU A 479 -1.03 -33.53 4.11
CA GLU A 479 -0.17 -32.38 4.36
C GLU A 479 -0.92 -31.04 4.19
N ARG A 480 -1.94 -30.96 3.32
CA ARG A 480 -2.75 -29.73 3.19
C ARG A 480 -3.46 -29.38 4.49
N VAL A 481 -3.97 -30.40 5.19
CA VAL A 481 -4.75 -30.24 6.42
C VAL A 481 -3.82 -30.10 7.64
N SER A 482 -2.74 -30.89 7.69
CA SER A 482 -1.79 -30.93 8.81
C SER A 482 -0.68 -29.87 8.73
N GLN A 483 -0.22 -29.54 7.52
CA GLN A 483 0.92 -28.65 7.22
C GLN A 483 0.55 -27.38 6.40
N GLY A 484 -0.66 -27.31 5.82
CA GLY A 484 -1.26 -26.09 5.23
C GLY A 484 -1.18 -25.96 3.72
N ALA A 485 -1.74 -24.86 3.20
CA ALA A 485 -1.82 -24.55 1.76
C ALA A 485 -0.45 -24.58 1.07
N ALA A 486 0.54 -23.90 1.65
CA ALA A 486 1.89 -23.81 1.11
C ALA A 486 2.63 -25.16 1.06
N ALA A 487 2.32 -26.09 1.98
CA ALA A 487 2.92 -27.43 1.99
C ALA A 487 2.32 -28.33 0.89
N ALA A 488 1.05 -28.14 0.55
CA ALA A 488 0.33 -29.00 -0.40
C ALA A 488 0.58 -28.67 -1.87
N ALA A 489 1.02 -27.45 -2.20
CA ALA A 489 1.19 -26.98 -3.58
C ALA A 489 2.35 -27.64 -4.36
N GLY A 490 3.21 -28.44 -3.71
CA GLY A 490 4.34 -29.11 -4.37
C GLY A 490 5.30 -28.15 -5.10
N ASP A 491 6.15 -28.68 -6.00
CA ASP A 491 7.24 -27.94 -6.69
C ASP A 491 6.81 -26.82 -7.65
N GLN A 492 5.51 -26.62 -7.87
CA GLN A 492 4.99 -25.59 -8.76
C GLN A 492 5.27 -24.15 -8.27
N LEU A 493 5.63 -23.97 -7.00
CA LEU A 493 5.92 -22.67 -6.37
C LEU A 493 7.29 -22.64 -5.64
N ALA A 494 8.29 -23.37 -6.15
CA ALA A 494 9.61 -23.49 -5.50
C ALA A 494 10.28 -22.13 -5.17
N TRP A 495 10.24 -21.14 -6.08
CA TRP A 495 10.79 -19.80 -5.85
C TRP A 495 10.03 -19.00 -4.77
N TYR A 496 8.74 -19.30 -4.60
CA TYR A 496 7.86 -18.67 -3.61
C TYR A 496 8.04 -19.25 -2.20
N ARG A 497 8.59 -20.46 -2.10
CA ARG A 497 8.70 -21.26 -0.87
C ARG A 497 10.01 -21.14 -0.11
N THR A 498 10.96 -20.31 -0.55
CA THR A 498 12.23 -20.19 0.18
C THR A 498 11.98 -19.78 1.64
N ASP A 499 12.37 -20.61 2.61
CA ASP A 499 11.99 -20.47 4.03
C ASP A 499 12.31 -19.09 4.62
N TRP A 500 13.41 -18.48 4.17
CA TRP A 500 13.80 -17.14 4.58
C TRP A 500 12.85 -16.05 4.06
N LEU A 501 12.31 -16.18 2.85
CA LEU A 501 11.31 -15.25 2.28
C LEU A 501 10.00 -15.35 3.06
N GLN A 502 9.54 -16.57 3.38
CA GLN A 502 8.36 -16.77 4.20
C GLN A 502 8.53 -16.16 5.61
N GLY A 503 9.70 -16.39 6.23
CA GLY A 503 10.04 -15.79 7.52
C GLY A 503 10.06 -14.26 7.48
N LEU A 504 10.63 -13.66 6.42
CA LEU A 504 10.63 -12.21 6.22
C LEU A 504 9.22 -11.65 6.01
N ARG A 505 8.39 -12.30 5.19
CA ARG A 505 6.98 -11.92 4.96
C ARG A 505 6.14 -11.99 6.23
N ASN A 506 6.30 -13.06 7.01
CA ASN A 506 5.57 -13.22 8.27
C ASN A 506 6.00 -12.19 9.31
N ARG A 507 7.28 -11.81 9.35
CA ARG A 507 7.78 -10.69 10.17
C ARG A 507 7.27 -9.34 9.65
N TRP A 508 7.19 -9.16 8.34
CA TRP A 508 6.63 -7.97 7.72
C TRP A 508 5.15 -7.78 8.07
N ASP A 509 4.37 -8.86 8.21
CA ASP A 509 2.98 -8.79 8.68
C ASP A 509 2.86 -8.18 10.08
N ILE A 510 3.83 -8.43 10.98
CA ILE A 510 3.86 -7.82 12.32
C ILE A 510 4.01 -6.30 12.18
N VAL A 511 4.91 -5.85 11.30
CA VAL A 511 5.16 -4.42 11.06
C VAL A 511 3.94 -3.76 10.42
N ASN A 512 3.34 -4.41 9.42
CA ASN A 512 2.09 -3.93 8.81
C ASN A 512 0.97 -3.83 9.84
N ARG A 513 0.77 -4.86 10.68
CA ARG A 513 -0.24 -4.82 11.75
C ARG A 513 0.03 -3.68 12.73
N TRP A 514 1.29 -3.48 13.13
CA TRP A 514 1.65 -2.36 14.00
C TRP A 514 1.33 -1.02 13.35
N TRP A 515 1.62 -0.87 12.05
CA TRP A 515 1.29 0.33 11.28
C TRP A 515 -0.23 0.53 11.14
N ASP A 516 -0.96 -0.51 10.79
CA ASP A 516 -2.42 -0.48 10.62
C ASP A 516 -3.11 -0.15 11.94
N GLN A 517 -2.62 -0.68 13.08
CA GLN A 517 -3.19 -0.38 14.39
C GLN A 517 -2.71 0.96 14.95
N GLY A 518 -1.44 1.31 14.75
CA GLY A 518 -0.78 2.46 15.37
C GLY A 518 -0.95 3.77 14.60
N VAL A 519 -1.04 3.71 13.27
CA VAL A 519 -1.09 4.88 12.39
C VAL A 519 -2.43 5.01 11.68
N ILE A 520 -2.90 3.96 11.00
CA ILE A 520 -4.15 4.01 10.22
C ILE A 520 -5.38 3.99 11.15
N GLY A 521 -5.43 3.02 12.07
CA GLY A 521 -6.48 2.85 13.07
C GLY A 521 -6.27 3.66 14.34
N PHE A 522 -5.54 4.77 14.27
CA PHE A 522 -5.32 5.67 15.39
C PHE A 522 -6.58 6.53 15.65
N ASP A 523 -7.34 6.15 16.67
CA ASP A 523 -8.62 6.76 17.03
C ASP A 523 -8.51 7.78 18.16
N ALA A 524 -9.61 8.49 18.45
CA ALA A 524 -9.69 9.47 19.52
C ALA A 524 -9.42 8.86 20.91
N LEU A 525 -9.79 7.59 21.13
CA LEU A 525 -9.58 6.87 22.39
C LEU A 525 -8.08 6.65 22.65
N ARG A 526 -7.33 6.20 21.64
CA ARG A 526 -5.86 6.04 21.71
C ARG A 526 -5.15 7.38 21.84
N GLN A 527 -5.61 8.41 21.13
CA GLN A 527 -5.09 9.77 21.26
C GLN A 527 -5.20 10.27 22.71
N ARG A 528 -6.37 10.10 23.33
CA ARG A 528 -6.58 10.42 24.76
C ARG A 528 -5.65 9.63 25.67
N GLY A 529 -5.54 8.32 25.46
CA GLY A 529 -4.67 7.45 26.26
C GLY A 529 -3.18 7.85 26.20
N LEU A 530 -2.70 8.35 25.06
CA LEU A 530 -1.31 8.83 24.93
C LEU A 530 -1.07 10.20 25.55
N LEU A 531 -2.09 11.05 25.64
CA LEU A 531 -1.99 12.41 26.20
C LEU A 531 -2.22 12.43 27.73
N GLN A 532 -2.93 11.44 28.26
CA GLN A 532 -3.25 11.31 29.68
C GLN A 532 -2.00 11.30 30.60
N PRO A 533 -0.88 10.62 30.28
CA PRO A 533 0.35 10.69 31.08
C PRO A 533 0.96 12.09 31.19
N PHE A 534 0.68 12.97 30.22
CA PHE A 534 1.16 14.36 30.20
C PHE A 534 0.21 15.33 30.93
N GLY A 535 -0.79 14.82 31.65
CA GLY A 535 -1.72 15.62 32.45
C GLY A 535 -2.89 16.20 31.66
N ILE A 536 -3.03 15.87 30.37
CA ILE A 536 -4.14 16.32 29.51
C ILE A 536 -5.26 15.28 29.61
N ARG A 537 -6.18 15.47 30.56
CA ARG A 537 -7.28 14.53 30.85
C ARG A 537 -8.49 14.76 29.94
N ASP A 538 -8.86 16.02 29.74
CA ASP A 538 -9.99 16.42 28.88
C ASP A 538 -9.47 16.91 27.53
N VAL A 539 -9.28 15.95 26.63
CA VAL A 539 -8.87 16.22 25.24
C VAL A 539 -10.08 16.71 24.44
N ASP A 540 -10.51 17.95 24.71
CA ASP A 540 -11.44 18.65 23.84
C ASP A 540 -10.73 19.13 22.56
N THR A 541 -11.47 19.20 21.46
CA THR A 541 -11.02 19.66 20.14
C THR A 541 -10.36 21.04 20.21
N ALA A 542 -10.88 21.94 21.06
CA ALA A 542 -10.31 23.27 21.28
C ALA A 542 -8.92 23.22 21.93
N THR A 543 -8.75 22.38 22.96
CA THR A 543 -7.46 22.20 23.65
C THR A 543 -6.41 21.64 22.68
N LEU A 544 -6.78 20.63 21.89
CA LEU A 544 -5.92 20.08 20.85
C LEU A 544 -5.53 21.13 19.79
N GLY A 545 -6.49 21.94 19.35
CA GLY A 545 -6.25 23.04 18.42
C GLY A 545 -5.24 24.06 18.95
N TRP A 546 -5.39 24.48 20.21
CA TRP A 546 -4.44 25.39 20.85
C TRP A 546 -3.05 24.78 21.02
N LEU A 547 -2.97 23.51 21.45
CA LEU A 547 -1.69 22.81 21.57
C LEU A 547 -0.99 22.71 20.22
N LEU A 548 -1.72 22.35 19.15
CA LEU A 548 -1.20 22.29 17.80
C LEU A 548 -0.69 23.66 17.33
N ALA A 549 -1.47 24.73 17.57
CA ALA A 549 -1.08 26.09 17.20
C ALA A 549 0.19 26.54 17.93
N ILE A 550 0.22 26.44 19.27
CA ILE A 550 1.36 26.84 20.10
C ILE A 550 2.63 26.09 19.70
N SER A 551 2.53 24.77 19.56
CA SER A 551 3.69 23.95 19.22
C SER A 551 4.17 24.14 17.78
N SER A 552 3.26 24.35 16.81
CA SER A 552 3.63 24.72 15.44
C SER A 552 4.31 26.08 15.39
N THR A 553 3.79 27.08 16.12
CA THR A 553 4.41 28.41 16.24
C THR A 553 5.80 28.31 16.88
N LEU A 554 5.95 27.52 17.95
CA LEU A 554 7.23 27.29 18.61
C LEU A 554 8.23 26.62 17.66
N PHE A 555 7.79 25.60 16.92
CA PHE A 555 8.62 24.91 15.92
C PHE A 555 9.12 25.87 14.83
N VAL A 556 8.23 26.70 14.29
CA VAL A 556 8.58 27.74 13.31
C VAL A 556 9.52 28.78 13.92
N ALA A 557 9.28 29.22 15.15
CA ALA A 557 10.14 30.18 15.84
C ALA A 557 11.54 29.62 16.08
N ILE A 558 11.68 28.37 16.51
CA ILE A 558 12.98 27.68 16.66
C ILE A 558 13.67 27.57 15.31
N GLY A 559 12.96 27.14 14.26
CA GLY A 559 13.49 27.06 12.90
C GLY A 559 13.96 28.42 12.38
N LEU A 560 13.21 29.49 12.65
CA LEU A 560 13.56 30.86 12.31
C LEU A 560 14.78 31.34 13.08
N VAL A 561 14.84 31.15 14.39
CA VAL A 561 16.02 31.49 15.22
C VAL A 561 17.25 30.75 14.74
N TRP A 562 17.12 29.45 14.45
CA TRP A 562 18.19 28.64 13.89
C TRP A 562 18.64 29.16 12.52
N ALA A 563 17.71 29.48 11.62
CA ALA A 563 18.00 30.02 10.29
C ALA A 563 18.66 31.41 10.37
N LEU A 564 18.20 32.26 11.28
CA LEU A 564 18.78 33.58 11.54
C LEU A 564 20.20 33.47 12.13
N ARG A 565 20.42 32.52 13.05
CA ARG A 565 21.76 32.21 13.60
C ARG A 565 22.69 31.58 12.57
N ARG A 566 22.14 30.82 11.62
CA ARG A 566 22.87 30.17 10.51
C ARG A 566 23.00 31.02 9.25
N ARG A 567 22.53 32.28 9.24
CA ARG A 567 22.82 33.20 8.13
C ARG A 567 24.31 33.11 7.82
N GLN A 568 24.60 32.74 6.56
CA GLN A 568 25.87 32.21 6.08
C GLN A 568 27.10 32.92 6.69
N PRO A 569 28.23 32.18 6.84
CA PRO A 569 29.52 32.80 7.06
C PRO A 569 29.65 33.95 6.06
N ARG A 570 29.93 35.17 6.56
CA ARG A 570 30.30 36.30 5.70
C ARG A 570 31.31 35.73 4.71
N ASP A 571 30.99 35.78 3.42
CA ASP A 571 31.89 35.51 2.30
C ASP A 571 33.34 35.78 2.79
N PRO A 572 34.14 34.73 3.03
CA PRO A 572 35.35 34.85 3.83
C PRO A 572 36.34 35.85 3.23
N LEU A 573 36.34 35.97 1.90
CA LEU A 573 37.06 36.97 1.14
C LEU A 573 36.55 38.39 1.43
N ARG A 574 35.22 38.60 1.42
CA ARG A 574 34.60 39.88 1.81
C ARG A 574 34.77 40.20 3.29
N GLY A 575 34.81 39.18 4.15
CA GLY A 575 35.10 39.32 5.59
C GLY A 575 36.49 39.86 5.82
N ALA A 576 37.50 39.28 5.18
CA ALA A 576 38.87 39.76 5.20
C ALA A 576 39.00 41.16 4.57
N MET A 577 38.37 41.42 3.42
CA MET A 577 38.37 42.76 2.82
C MET A 577 37.80 43.83 3.77
N ARG A 578 36.72 43.54 4.50
CA ARG A 578 36.17 44.44 5.53
C ARG A 578 37.10 44.63 6.73
N GLU A 579 37.92 43.64 7.05
CA GLU A 579 38.96 43.80 8.07
C GLU A 579 40.07 44.75 7.61
N LEU A 580 40.52 44.61 6.36
CA LEU A 580 41.48 45.52 5.74
C LEU A 580 40.92 46.96 5.67
N GLU A 581 39.68 47.12 5.19
CA GLU A 581 38.97 48.41 5.17
C GLU A 581 38.90 49.04 6.57
N ARG A 582 38.61 48.24 7.62
CA ARG A 582 38.61 48.72 9.01
C ARG A 582 39.99 49.16 9.50
N LYS A 583 41.06 48.42 9.15
CA LYS A 583 42.44 48.77 9.52
C LYS A 583 42.88 50.08 8.85
N LEU A 584 42.55 50.26 7.57
CA LEU A 584 42.84 51.48 6.81
C LEU A 584 41.99 52.67 7.25
N ALA A 585 40.70 52.45 7.57
CA ALA A 585 39.80 53.50 8.07
C ALA A 585 40.27 54.08 9.41
N ARG A 586 40.88 53.28 10.30
CA ARG A 586 41.51 53.78 11.56
C ARG A 586 42.65 54.77 11.33
N LYS A 587 43.19 54.85 10.10
CA LYS A 587 44.23 55.80 9.70
C LYS A 587 43.69 56.92 8.80
N GLY A 588 42.37 57.11 8.77
CA GLY A 588 41.71 58.14 7.97
C GLY A 588 41.45 57.77 6.51
N ILE A 589 41.82 56.55 6.08
CA ILE A 589 41.61 56.08 4.70
C ILE A 589 40.32 55.27 4.63
N ALA A 590 39.19 55.96 4.74
CA ALA A 590 37.87 55.35 4.57
C ALA A 590 37.50 55.26 3.08
N ARG A 591 36.78 54.20 2.70
CA ARG A 591 36.27 54.01 1.34
C ARG A 591 35.13 54.98 1.05
N ARG A 592 35.18 55.67 -0.09
CA ARG A 592 34.15 56.64 -0.50
C ARG A 592 32.93 55.92 -1.08
N ARG A 593 31.76 56.58 -1.04
CA ARG A 593 30.55 56.07 -1.69
C ARG A 593 30.81 55.97 -3.20
N GLY A 594 30.55 54.80 -3.79
CA GLY A 594 30.76 54.53 -5.21
C GLY A 594 32.20 54.15 -5.61
N GLU A 595 33.15 54.16 -4.68
CA GLU A 595 34.55 53.81 -4.97
C GLU A 595 34.71 52.28 -5.08
N GLY A 596 35.29 51.79 -6.19
CA GLY A 596 35.57 50.37 -6.39
C GLY A 596 36.65 49.84 -5.42
N PRO A 597 36.71 48.51 -5.17
CA PRO A 597 37.75 47.93 -4.30
C PRO A 597 39.18 48.22 -4.80
N GLN A 598 39.37 48.20 -6.13
CA GLN A 598 40.66 48.48 -6.77
C GLN A 598 41.09 49.94 -6.58
N ASP A 599 40.19 50.90 -6.83
CA ASP A 599 40.48 52.33 -6.70
C ASP A 599 40.73 52.70 -5.23
N TYR A 600 39.92 52.13 -4.32
CA TYR A 600 40.08 52.29 -2.89
C TYR A 600 41.46 51.84 -2.39
N LEU A 601 41.87 50.60 -2.74
CA LEU A 601 43.14 50.07 -2.28
C LEU A 601 44.34 50.75 -2.97
N ARG A 602 44.20 51.19 -4.23
CA ARG A 602 45.23 52.00 -4.90
C ARG A 602 45.45 53.33 -4.18
N ARG A 603 44.36 54.05 -3.85
CA ARG A 603 44.43 55.28 -3.04
C ARG A 603 45.02 55.03 -1.66
N ALA A 604 44.71 53.89 -1.04
CA ALA A 604 45.30 53.51 0.23
C ALA A 604 46.81 53.26 0.13
N ALA A 605 47.27 52.65 -0.97
CA ALA A 605 48.69 52.40 -1.23
C ALA A 605 49.47 53.70 -1.46
N ASP A 606 48.87 54.68 -2.13
CA ASP A 606 49.49 56.01 -2.33
C ASP A 606 49.56 56.82 -1.03
N ALA A 607 48.58 56.68 -0.13
CA ALA A 607 48.56 57.34 1.17
C ALA A 607 49.50 56.69 2.23
N LEU A 608 49.98 55.47 1.98
CA LEU A 608 50.88 54.73 2.88
C LEU A 608 52.11 54.21 2.10
N PRO A 609 53.05 55.09 1.70
CA PRO A 609 54.16 54.72 0.83
C PRO A 609 55.04 53.59 1.40
N GLY A 610 55.22 53.53 2.72
CA GLY A 610 55.97 52.45 3.39
C GLY A 610 55.29 51.07 3.39
N ARG A 611 54.06 50.94 2.85
CA ARG A 611 53.30 49.69 2.74
C ARG A 611 52.71 49.50 1.34
N ARG A 612 53.22 50.23 0.36
CA ARG A 612 52.68 50.27 -1.01
C ARG A 612 52.70 48.91 -1.70
N GLU A 613 53.81 48.18 -1.59
CA GLU A 613 53.97 46.85 -2.22
C GLU A 613 53.01 45.82 -1.61
N GLU A 614 52.91 45.79 -0.28
CA GLU A 614 52.03 44.88 0.47
C GLU A 614 50.53 45.14 0.14
N LEU A 615 50.12 46.41 0.01
CA LEU A 615 48.76 46.77 -0.41
C LEU A 615 48.50 46.47 -1.89
N ALA A 616 49.49 46.62 -2.76
CA ALA A 616 49.37 46.27 -4.18
C ALA A 616 49.19 44.75 -4.35
N GLU A 617 49.93 43.94 -3.58
CA GLU A 617 49.79 42.49 -3.56
C GLU A 617 48.40 42.05 -3.06
N LEU A 618 47.94 42.61 -1.93
CA LEU A 618 46.59 42.36 -1.41
C LEU A 618 45.49 42.74 -2.41
N THR A 619 45.68 43.83 -3.14
CA THR A 619 44.74 44.27 -4.19
C THR A 619 44.67 43.23 -5.30
N ARG A 620 45.82 42.76 -5.81
CA ARG A 620 45.89 41.75 -6.87
C ARG A 620 45.24 40.45 -6.44
N SER A 621 45.59 39.93 -5.26
CA SER A 621 45.02 38.70 -4.72
C SER A 621 43.50 38.81 -4.50
N TYR A 622 43.00 39.95 -4.02
CA TYR A 622 41.56 40.14 -3.86
C TYR A 622 40.83 40.14 -5.21
N LEU A 623 41.36 40.82 -6.22
CA LEU A 623 40.75 40.88 -7.54
C LEU A 623 40.73 39.51 -8.22
N GLU A 624 41.83 38.77 -8.14
CA GLU A 624 41.93 37.41 -8.66
C GLU A 624 40.93 36.47 -7.96
N LEU A 625 40.94 36.43 -6.63
CA LEU A 625 40.02 35.59 -5.86
C LEU A 625 38.55 35.97 -6.06
N ARG A 626 38.24 37.23 -6.36
CA ARG A 626 36.85 37.72 -6.49
C ARG A 626 36.30 37.61 -7.90
N TYR A 627 37.14 37.82 -8.92
CA TYR A 627 36.69 38.01 -10.29
C TYR A 627 37.26 37.00 -11.28
N ALA A 628 38.34 36.26 -10.94
CA ALA A 628 38.93 35.27 -11.85
C ALA A 628 38.33 33.86 -11.68
N HIS A 629 37.64 33.58 -10.58
CA HIS A 629 37.11 32.25 -10.27
C HIS A 629 35.63 32.30 -9.87
N ALA A 630 34.86 31.27 -10.24
CA ALA A 630 33.48 31.09 -9.78
C ALA A 630 33.40 30.79 -8.28
N GLU A 631 34.37 30.02 -7.76
CA GLU A 631 34.63 29.85 -6.34
C GLU A 631 36.14 30.04 -6.05
N PRO A 632 36.51 30.85 -5.03
CA PRO A 632 37.92 31.11 -4.73
C PRO A 632 38.63 29.84 -4.24
N PRO A 633 39.80 29.47 -4.79
CA PRO A 633 40.54 28.29 -4.33
C PRO A 633 40.93 28.41 -2.85
N ASN A 634 40.77 27.31 -2.10
CA ASN A 634 40.89 27.31 -0.63
C ASN A 634 42.26 27.79 -0.11
N GLU A 635 43.34 27.44 -0.79
CA GLU A 635 44.69 27.77 -0.36
C GLU A 635 45.03 29.27 -0.54
N PRO A 636 44.89 29.88 -1.74
CA PRO A 636 45.11 31.31 -1.91
C PRO A 636 44.09 32.15 -1.11
N LEU A 637 42.86 31.68 -0.89
CA LEU A 637 41.93 32.33 0.03
C LEU A 637 42.45 32.37 1.48
N ARG A 638 42.95 31.25 2.01
CA ARG A 638 43.56 31.20 3.35
C ARG A 638 44.83 32.05 3.44
N ARG A 639 45.59 32.16 2.34
CA ARG A 639 46.77 33.03 2.25
C ARG A 639 46.36 34.49 2.34
N PHE A 640 45.40 34.93 1.55
CA PHE A 640 44.86 36.29 1.61
C PHE A 640 44.33 36.66 3.00
N ILE A 641 43.55 35.78 3.63
CA ILE A 641 43.03 36.01 4.99
C ILE A 641 44.17 36.20 6.00
N ARG A 642 45.23 35.38 5.90
CA ARG A 642 46.42 35.52 6.75
C ARG A 642 47.16 36.83 6.48
N SER A 643 47.44 37.16 5.21
CA SER A 643 48.11 38.41 4.84
C SER A 643 47.34 39.63 5.31
N VAL A 644 46.00 39.65 5.20
CA VAL A 644 45.17 40.73 5.75
C VAL A 644 45.24 40.79 7.28
N ARG A 645 45.25 39.64 7.97
CA ARG A 645 45.36 39.60 9.44
C ARG A 645 46.72 40.12 9.92
N ASP A 646 47.79 39.76 9.21
CA ASP A 646 49.17 40.09 9.54
C ASP A 646 49.55 41.51 9.10
N PHE A 647 48.80 42.11 8.17
CA PHE A 647 48.91 43.51 7.79
C PHE A 647 48.78 44.43 9.01
N ARG A 648 49.88 45.06 9.40
CA ARG A 648 49.97 46.00 10.53
C ARG A 648 50.48 47.35 10.05
N ILE A 649 49.73 48.40 10.36
CA ILE A 649 50.17 49.78 10.13
C ILE A 649 50.87 50.23 11.41
N ALA A 650 52.20 50.26 11.40
CA ALA A 650 53.00 50.69 12.55
C ALA A 650 52.59 52.11 13.01
N ARG A 651 52.62 52.36 14.32
CA ARG A 651 52.50 53.71 14.89
C ARG A 651 53.79 54.44 14.52
N VAL A 652 53.75 55.35 13.55
CA VAL A 652 54.72 56.45 13.52
C VAL A 652 54.33 57.33 14.70
N VAL A 653 55.04 57.16 15.81
CA VAL A 653 55.06 58.17 16.88
C VAL A 653 55.74 59.38 16.24
N LYS A 654 55.05 60.52 16.29
CA LYS A 654 55.57 61.79 15.75
C LYS A 654 56.88 62.16 16.43
#